data_AF-A0A838VMI8-F1
#
_entry.id   AF-A0A838VMI8-F1
#
_cell.length_a   1.000
_cell.length_b   1.000
_cell.length_c   1.000
_cell.angle_alpha   90.00
_cell.angle_beta   90.00
_cell.angle_gamma   90.00
#
_symmetry.space_group_name_H-M   'P 1'
#
loop_
_entity.id
_entity.type
_entity.pdbx_description
1 polymer ?
#
loop_
_entity_poly.entity_id
_entity_poly.type
_entity_poly.pdbx_seq_one_letter_code
_entity_poly.pdbx_strand_id
1 'polypeptide(L)'
;LHKEQENPGFDFYRLQRIFDSETLGKLKKQAQISYLEFLYENINIDASTANAEGASYLQDLIRRLRLLEAYIDNPTQADGDYLVNYAGVSVNYRDLFSRAEAFEMLPIIPKIEGYLGETKDEARGEIHFTFGLKLKFDGKVAAYGNKTVFEYYHSLLDPDSQEHQAELANPQKKEIYARKVLKIAFLYFFLFACRPDTPIYDPVTAFDQKILPILKGDDEAAKQDLFRNIIKGFTKFRVQDKIQQLKTLLKKVIQYQTAFPSREYPLHISISPGILEMDMNQIYQQNTFFKPVLRGNPKEVLKYISVGDAIASRSSVCTLPAKITISDIQYISTEDRQSFGMEYDLTGINTLPVLFLPFQDKRCQDVYNKYFRDRHLILFPYRLENVKLESQQAFIYRFTFSLLAYICLQVLLKKQSRLFIPILRLHLHNKEDDAPIEKFIVSLSGVLSHLLNELHRANAQGIDIRDLQSKGKYKIPNVMSSLYSVLPKKFTATVNPQLVDKLAIIVVSSRESDRRWGSDQKLSNLMGEILSLRRQDQGIRVQLLKTFSDNYENQQMFRQPTVIIDEVAKLYQKGYRHFVYIAKAPYTSTLHMTQKPDDDGLFFMSKEVIRSVKAQHNDIKIYPIFYDKYYAVKLQQIGVSSLYIQDTAALTNLIEDPSQKSVMFFNLFNGINVGKEHNYNGVISYSTLLNIYKDILDDEDIRRGLIYKGDLKDDILQYLTLFHFSRYEKAKEINLKLDPYENLIGENSVGGRCLFNHMRGKGEFNSLAFLTEVRKVLNAE
;
A
#
# COMPACT_ATOMS: atom_id res chain seq x y z
N LEU A 1 -33.11 -21.48 22.89
CA LEU A 1 -32.24 -22.67 22.88
C LEU A 1 -30.89 -22.24 22.35
N HIS A 2 -29.93 -22.23 23.27
CA HIS A 2 -28.50 -21.90 23.17
C HIS A 2 -28.06 -20.74 22.26
N LYS A 3 -27.66 -19.63 22.91
CA LYS A 3 -26.39 -18.95 22.59
C LYS A 3 -25.29 -20.02 22.70
N GLU A 4 -25.13 -20.86 21.69
CA GLU A 4 -23.91 -21.63 21.56
C GLU A 4 -22.79 -20.61 21.39
N GLN A 5 -21.79 -20.68 22.26
CA GLN A 5 -20.50 -20.07 21.98
C GLN A 5 -20.12 -20.51 20.58
N GLU A 6 -19.93 -19.57 19.65
CA GLU A 6 -19.48 -19.83 18.27
C GLU A 6 -18.26 -20.76 18.33
N ASN A 7 -18.44 -22.07 18.17
CA ASN A 7 -17.32 -22.99 18.21
C ASN A 7 -16.64 -22.91 16.83
N PRO A 8 -15.42 -22.34 16.75
CA PRO A 8 -14.71 -22.14 15.47
C PRO A 8 -14.42 -23.46 14.74
N GLY A 9 -14.57 -24.60 15.44
CA GLY A 9 -14.39 -25.93 14.90
C GLY A 9 -15.46 -26.36 13.90
N PHE A 10 -16.69 -25.86 13.98
CA PHE A 10 -17.78 -26.30 13.09
C PHE A 10 -17.69 -25.69 11.69
N ASP A 11 -17.97 -26.53 10.70
CA ASP A 11 -17.86 -26.18 9.27
C ASP A 11 -18.77 -25.01 8.87
N PHE A 12 -19.97 -24.89 9.44
CA PHE A 12 -20.87 -23.75 9.17
C PHE A 12 -20.24 -22.41 9.57
N TYR A 13 -19.71 -22.29 10.80
CA TYR A 13 -19.06 -21.06 11.27
C TYR A 13 -17.74 -20.79 10.52
N ARG A 14 -17.05 -21.83 10.05
CA ARG A 14 -15.89 -21.65 9.14
C ARG A 14 -16.32 -21.03 7.82
N LEU A 15 -17.40 -21.53 7.22
CA LEU A 15 -17.94 -20.97 5.98
C LEU A 15 -18.38 -19.52 6.16
N GLN A 16 -19.09 -19.21 7.25
CA GLN A 16 -19.46 -17.84 7.59
C GLN A 16 -18.23 -16.94 7.71
N ARG A 17 -17.20 -17.36 8.46
CA ARG A 17 -15.97 -16.59 8.62
C ARG A 17 -15.24 -16.35 7.30
N ILE A 18 -15.20 -17.34 6.41
CA ILE A 18 -14.59 -17.21 5.08
C ILE A 18 -15.40 -16.23 4.22
N PHE A 19 -16.73 -16.34 4.29
CA PHE A 19 -17.63 -15.45 3.57
C PHE A 19 -17.43 -14.00 4.01
N ASP A 20 -17.41 -13.76 5.32
CA ASP A 20 -17.07 -12.49 5.92
C ASP A 20 -15.68 -12.02 5.42
N SER A 21 -14.64 -12.83 5.62
CA SER A 21 -13.27 -12.39 5.35
C SER A 21 -12.94 -12.19 3.87
N GLU A 22 -13.52 -12.93 2.93
CA GLU A 22 -13.01 -12.97 1.55
C GLU A 22 -13.99 -12.42 0.49
N THR A 23 -15.27 -12.24 0.82
CA THR A 23 -16.30 -11.79 -0.16
C THR A 23 -16.03 -10.39 -0.69
N LEU A 24 -15.45 -9.50 0.13
CA LEU A 24 -15.10 -8.17 -0.33
C LEU A 24 -14.09 -8.19 -1.50
N GLY A 25 -13.17 -9.16 -1.52
CA GLY A 25 -12.24 -9.34 -2.63
C GLY A 25 -12.98 -9.61 -3.95
N LYS A 26 -14.02 -10.44 -3.91
CA LYS A 26 -14.90 -10.71 -5.06
C LYS A 26 -15.73 -9.49 -5.45
N LEU A 27 -16.29 -8.77 -4.48
CA LEU A 27 -17.02 -7.51 -4.73
C LEU A 27 -16.13 -6.44 -5.38
N LYS A 28 -14.87 -6.30 -4.93
CA LYS A 28 -13.89 -5.41 -5.55
C LYS A 28 -13.59 -5.82 -6.99
N LYS A 29 -13.43 -7.11 -7.27
CA LYS A 29 -13.28 -7.63 -8.64
C LYS A 29 -14.49 -7.28 -9.51
N GLN A 30 -15.70 -7.47 -8.99
CA GLN A 30 -16.94 -7.11 -9.68
C GLN A 30 -17.09 -5.59 -9.89
N ALA A 31 -16.62 -4.78 -8.94
CA ALA A 31 -16.57 -3.33 -9.07
C ALA A 31 -15.66 -2.87 -10.21
N GLN A 32 -14.61 -3.63 -10.55
CA GLN A 32 -13.76 -3.33 -11.70
C GLN A 32 -14.55 -3.41 -13.01
N ILE A 33 -15.44 -4.40 -13.17
CA ILE A 33 -16.26 -4.51 -14.37
C ILE A 33 -17.36 -3.45 -14.36
N SER A 34 -18.04 -3.28 -13.22
CA SER A 34 -19.13 -2.30 -13.05
C SER A 34 -18.66 -0.86 -13.29
N TYR A 35 -17.41 -0.52 -12.94
CA TYR A 35 -16.85 0.80 -13.24
C TYR A 35 -16.53 1.01 -14.73
N LEU A 36 -16.14 -0.04 -15.45
CA LEU A 36 -15.99 0.06 -16.91
C LEU A 36 -17.35 0.29 -17.59
N GLU A 37 -18.40 -0.39 -17.12
CA GLU A 37 -19.79 -0.17 -17.57
C GLU A 37 -20.25 1.26 -17.26
N PHE A 38 -19.96 1.76 -16.06
CA PHE A 38 -20.24 3.13 -15.66
C PHE A 38 -19.59 4.15 -16.61
N LEU A 39 -18.31 3.95 -16.94
CA LEU A 39 -17.61 4.83 -17.87
C LEU A 39 -18.19 4.72 -19.29
N TYR A 40 -18.54 3.50 -19.74
CA TYR A 40 -19.11 3.27 -21.06
C TYR A 40 -20.40 4.08 -21.28
N GLU A 41 -21.29 4.09 -20.29
CA GLU A 41 -22.56 4.81 -20.35
C GLU A 41 -22.42 6.33 -20.37
N ASN A 42 -21.29 6.84 -19.89
CA ASN A 42 -20.99 8.26 -19.85
C ASN A 42 -20.11 8.71 -21.04
N ILE A 43 -19.83 7.83 -22.00
CA ILE A 43 -19.12 8.20 -23.23
C ILE A 43 -20.10 8.84 -24.21
N ASN A 44 -19.77 10.05 -24.68
CA ASN A 44 -20.42 10.62 -25.85
C ASN A 44 -19.83 9.99 -27.13
N ILE A 45 -20.52 8.97 -27.65
CA ILE A 45 -20.12 8.19 -28.83
C ILE A 45 -20.19 9.06 -30.10
N ASP A 46 -21.16 9.97 -30.18
CA ASP A 46 -21.40 10.81 -31.35
C ASP A 46 -20.40 11.97 -31.49
N ALA A 47 -19.58 12.21 -30.46
CA ALA A 47 -18.62 13.30 -30.47
C ALA A 47 -17.50 13.13 -31.52
N SER A 48 -17.13 11.89 -31.90
CA SER A 48 -16.19 11.61 -32.99
C SER A 48 -16.13 10.13 -33.36
N THR A 49 -15.66 9.81 -34.58
CA THR A 49 -15.40 8.42 -35.00
C THR A 49 -14.41 7.70 -34.08
N ALA A 50 -13.38 8.40 -33.60
CA ALA A 50 -12.41 7.85 -32.64
C ALA A 50 -13.03 7.53 -31.28
N ASN A 51 -14.02 8.33 -30.84
CA ASN A 51 -14.80 8.02 -29.64
C ASN A 51 -15.64 6.75 -29.85
N ALA A 52 -16.31 6.62 -31.00
CA ALA A 52 -17.10 5.44 -31.33
C ALA A 52 -16.24 4.15 -31.42
N GLU A 53 -15.07 4.23 -32.06
CA GLU A 53 -14.13 3.10 -32.16
C GLU A 53 -13.62 2.67 -30.77
N GLY A 54 -13.16 3.63 -29.95
CA GLY A 54 -12.72 3.33 -28.59
C GLY A 54 -13.85 2.80 -27.69
N ALA A 55 -15.08 3.28 -27.87
CA ALA A 55 -16.25 2.79 -27.14
C ALA A 55 -16.56 1.33 -27.50
N SER A 56 -16.43 0.95 -28.77
CA SER A 56 -16.54 -0.44 -29.21
C SER A 56 -15.48 -1.34 -28.54
N TYR A 57 -14.23 -0.87 -28.43
CA TYR A 57 -13.20 -1.62 -27.70
C TYR A 57 -13.49 -1.75 -26.20
N LEU A 58 -14.05 -0.72 -25.56
CA LEU A 58 -14.48 -0.79 -24.18
C LEU A 58 -15.63 -1.79 -24.00
N GLN A 59 -16.62 -1.75 -24.88
CA GLN A 59 -17.75 -2.66 -24.86
C GLN A 59 -17.31 -4.12 -25.03
N ASP A 60 -16.39 -4.39 -25.96
CA ASP A 60 -15.85 -5.74 -26.16
C ASP A 60 -15.01 -6.21 -24.96
N LEU A 61 -14.25 -5.32 -24.33
CA LEU A 61 -13.52 -5.62 -23.08
C LEU A 61 -14.48 -6.01 -21.96
N ILE A 62 -15.53 -5.22 -21.72
CA ILE A 62 -16.57 -5.51 -20.71
C ILE A 62 -17.22 -6.87 -21.00
N ARG A 63 -17.69 -7.08 -22.24
CA ARG A 63 -18.33 -8.32 -22.67
C ARG A 63 -17.43 -9.54 -22.40
N ARG A 64 -16.14 -9.46 -22.75
CA ARG A 64 -15.20 -10.57 -22.57
C ARG A 64 -14.84 -10.82 -21.11
N LEU A 65 -14.77 -9.78 -20.27
CA LEU A 65 -14.63 -9.94 -18.83
C LEU A 65 -15.85 -10.66 -18.23
N ARG A 66 -17.07 -10.30 -18.65
CA ARG A 66 -18.30 -10.99 -18.24
C ARG A 66 -18.34 -12.45 -18.70
N LEU A 67 -17.93 -12.73 -19.94
CA LEU A 67 -17.80 -14.10 -20.45
C LEU A 67 -16.76 -14.91 -19.67
N LEU A 68 -15.64 -14.31 -19.30
CA LEU A 68 -14.61 -14.94 -18.47
C LEU A 68 -15.16 -15.32 -17.10
N GLU A 69 -15.85 -14.41 -16.41
CA GLU A 69 -16.47 -14.69 -15.11
C GLU A 69 -17.52 -15.81 -15.23
N ALA A 70 -18.41 -15.74 -16.22
CA ALA A 70 -19.42 -16.77 -16.46
C ALA A 70 -18.80 -18.14 -16.76
N TYR A 71 -17.67 -18.17 -17.49
CA TYR A 71 -16.95 -19.40 -17.80
C TYR A 71 -16.32 -20.05 -16.56
N ILE A 72 -15.68 -19.24 -15.71
CA ILE A 72 -15.03 -19.71 -14.49
C ILE A 72 -16.05 -20.15 -13.43
N ASP A 73 -17.14 -19.39 -13.28
CA ASP A 73 -18.18 -19.62 -12.29
C ASP A 73 -19.28 -20.60 -12.77
N ASN A 74 -19.09 -21.27 -13.92
CA ASN A 74 -20.10 -22.19 -14.47
C ASN A 74 -20.35 -23.37 -13.52
N PRO A 75 -21.56 -23.49 -12.91
CA PRO A 75 -21.82 -24.49 -11.88
C PRO A 75 -21.96 -25.92 -12.43
N THR A 76 -22.08 -26.09 -13.74
CA THR A 76 -22.27 -27.39 -14.40
C THR A 76 -20.96 -28.14 -14.66
N GLN A 77 -19.82 -27.45 -14.61
CA GLN A 77 -18.51 -28.03 -14.89
C GLN A 77 -17.84 -28.50 -13.58
N ALA A 78 -17.14 -29.62 -13.60
CA ALA A 78 -16.40 -30.11 -12.44
C ALA A 78 -15.08 -29.34 -12.26
N ASP A 79 -14.53 -29.33 -11.04
CA ASP A 79 -13.26 -28.64 -10.79
C ASP A 79 -12.11 -29.19 -11.64
N GLY A 80 -12.09 -30.50 -11.88
CA GLY A 80 -11.09 -31.15 -12.75
C GLY A 80 -11.09 -30.64 -14.19
N ASP A 81 -12.21 -30.08 -14.67
CA ASP A 81 -12.32 -29.57 -16.03
C ASP A 81 -11.45 -28.33 -16.28
N TYR A 82 -11.02 -27.65 -15.21
CA TYR A 82 -10.19 -26.44 -15.26
C TYR A 82 -8.74 -26.69 -14.87
N LEU A 83 -8.37 -27.96 -14.63
CA LEU A 83 -7.00 -28.34 -14.33
C LEU A 83 -6.16 -28.29 -15.62
N VAL A 84 -5.11 -27.50 -15.60
CA VAL A 84 -4.15 -27.37 -16.71
C VAL A 84 -2.73 -27.38 -16.19
N ASN A 85 -1.76 -27.60 -17.06
CA ASN A 85 -0.36 -27.67 -16.66
C ASN A 85 0.61 -27.07 -17.67
N TYR A 86 1.75 -26.58 -17.17
CA TYR A 86 2.87 -26.08 -17.97
C TYR A 86 4.18 -26.21 -17.20
N ALA A 87 5.26 -26.61 -17.88
CA ALA A 87 6.59 -26.79 -17.31
C ALA A 87 6.62 -27.72 -16.06
N GLY A 88 5.71 -28.70 -16.00
CA GLY A 88 5.56 -29.64 -14.88
C GLY A 88 4.79 -29.09 -13.67
N VAL A 89 4.09 -27.97 -13.82
CA VAL A 89 3.32 -27.31 -12.76
C VAL A 89 1.85 -27.30 -13.14
N SER A 90 1.00 -27.81 -12.26
CA SER A 90 -0.46 -27.86 -12.47
C SER A 90 -1.19 -26.76 -11.69
N VAL A 91 -2.21 -26.18 -12.31
CA VAL A 91 -3.09 -25.16 -11.71
C VAL A 91 -4.53 -25.40 -12.10
N ASN A 92 -5.46 -25.03 -11.22
CA ASN A 92 -6.86 -24.94 -11.55
C ASN A 92 -7.20 -23.49 -11.90
N TYR A 93 -7.77 -23.24 -13.08
CA TYR A 93 -8.14 -21.87 -13.46
C TYR A 93 -9.21 -21.25 -12.56
N ARG A 94 -10.15 -22.02 -12.02
CA ARG A 94 -11.12 -21.48 -11.04
C ARG A 94 -10.43 -20.90 -9.81
N ASP A 95 -9.40 -21.58 -9.31
CA ASP A 95 -8.65 -21.13 -8.13
C ASP A 95 -7.80 -19.88 -8.41
N LEU A 96 -7.33 -19.71 -9.66
CA LEU A 96 -6.53 -18.56 -10.07
C LEU A 96 -7.38 -17.30 -10.30
N PHE A 97 -8.61 -17.46 -10.79
CA PHE A 97 -9.51 -16.36 -11.17
C PHE A 97 -10.61 -16.07 -10.12
N SER A 98 -10.75 -16.90 -9.10
CA SER A 98 -11.60 -16.60 -7.93
C SER A 98 -11.06 -15.46 -7.06
N ARG A 99 -9.77 -15.13 -7.17
CA ARG A 99 -9.09 -14.15 -6.32
C ARG A 99 -9.31 -12.71 -6.77
N ALA A 100 -9.18 -11.76 -5.84
CA ALA A 100 -9.36 -10.33 -6.11
C ALA A 100 -8.32 -9.79 -7.13
N GLU A 101 -7.11 -10.31 -7.10
CA GLU A 101 -5.99 -9.91 -7.98
C GLU A 101 -6.03 -10.55 -9.38
N ALA A 102 -7.14 -11.19 -9.77
CA ALA A 102 -7.29 -11.89 -11.05
C ALA A 102 -6.94 -11.00 -12.25
N PHE A 103 -7.37 -9.73 -12.24
CA PHE A 103 -7.26 -8.81 -13.37
C PHE A 103 -6.05 -7.85 -13.31
N GLU A 104 -5.17 -7.94 -12.31
CA GLU A 104 -4.06 -6.99 -12.13
C GLU A 104 -3.07 -6.96 -13.31
N MET A 105 -3.01 -8.04 -14.08
CA MET A 105 -2.10 -8.17 -15.23
C MET A 105 -2.57 -7.37 -16.44
N LEU A 106 -3.83 -6.89 -16.46
CA LEU A 106 -4.37 -6.18 -17.61
C LEU A 106 -3.74 -4.80 -17.82
N PRO A 107 -3.56 -4.37 -19.08
CA PRO A 107 -3.04 -3.04 -19.40
C PRO A 107 -4.01 -1.92 -18.98
N ILE A 108 -5.31 -2.14 -19.18
CA ILE A 108 -6.40 -1.23 -18.81
C ILE A 108 -7.37 -1.99 -17.91
N ILE A 109 -7.45 -1.59 -16.65
CA ILE A 109 -8.40 -2.11 -15.67
C ILE A 109 -8.54 -1.10 -14.53
N PRO A 110 -9.72 -0.97 -13.91
CA PRO A 110 -9.87 -0.19 -12.70
C PRO A 110 -9.08 -0.78 -11.52
N LYS A 111 -8.66 0.10 -10.62
CA LYS A 111 -8.04 -0.22 -9.35
C LYS A 111 -8.88 0.38 -8.23
N ILE A 112 -9.28 -0.46 -7.30
CA ILE A 112 -10.05 -0.09 -6.10
C ILE A 112 -9.04 0.11 -4.98
N GLU A 113 -8.73 1.36 -4.64
CA GLU A 113 -7.65 1.74 -3.71
C GLU A 113 -8.07 2.94 -2.84
N GLY A 114 -7.48 3.05 -1.65
CA GLY A 114 -7.79 4.13 -0.70
C GLY A 114 -9.11 3.86 0.01
N TYR A 115 -9.03 3.21 1.17
CA TYR A 115 -10.19 2.96 2.02
C TYR A 115 -10.67 4.27 2.65
N LEU A 116 -11.94 4.60 2.44
CA LEU A 116 -12.53 5.88 2.84
C LEU A 116 -13.51 5.73 4.02
N GLY A 117 -14.07 4.55 4.26
CA GLY A 117 -14.97 4.33 5.39
C GLY A 117 -15.67 2.98 5.41
N GLU A 118 -16.23 2.67 6.59
CA GLU A 118 -17.09 1.50 6.87
C GLU A 118 -18.23 1.91 7.80
N THR A 119 -19.45 1.52 7.44
CA THR A 119 -20.64 1.64 8.28
C THR A 119 -21.32 0.28 8.43
N LYS A 120 -21.83 -0.01 9.64
CA LYS A 120 -22.48 -1.28 9.97
C LYS A 120 -23.81 -1.01 10.67
N ASP A 121 -24.91 -1.08 9.91
CA ASP A 121 -26.27 -0.98 10.45
C ASP A 121 -26.64 -2.31 11.12
N GLU A 122 -26.56 -2.36 12.45
CA GLU A 122 -26.91 -3.57 13.22
C GLU A 122 -28.41 -3.91 13.16
N ALA A 123 -29.29 -2.92 12.94
CA ALA A 123 -30.72 -3.15 12.87
C ALA A 123 -31.14 -3.80 11.55
N ARG A 124 -30.48 -3.42 10.44
CA ARG A 124 -30.71 -4.00 9.11
C ARG A 124 -29.77 -5.16 8.77
N GLY A 125 -28.68 -5.32 9.51
CA GLY A 125 -27.62 -6.28 9.20
C GLY A 125 -26.80 -5.91 7.96
N GLU A 126 -26.77 -4.61 7.61
CA GLU A 126 -26.10 -4.11 6.40
C GLU A 126 -24.70 -3.58 6.72
N ILE A 127 -23.73 -3.86 5.83
CA ILE A 127 -22.37 -3.34 5.92
C ILE A 127 -22.04 -2.61 4.62
N HIS A 128 -21.58 -1.36 4.74
CA HIS A 128 -21.15 -0.56 3.61
C HIS A 128 -19.65 -0.28 3.70
N PHE A 129 -18.97 -0.39 2.56
CA PHE A 129 -17.55 -0.06 2.43
C PHE A 129 -17.36 0.97 1.32
N THR A 130 -16.56 2.00 1.58
CA THR A 130 -16.28 3.07 0.62
C THR A 130 -14.81 3.08 0.23
N PHE A 131 -14.52 3.15 -1.07
CA PHE A 131 -13.17 3.17 -1.63
C PHE A 131 -13.01 4.22 -2.72
N GLY A 132 -11.77 4.65 -2.94
CA GLY A 132 -11.37 5.37 -4.15
C GLY A 132 -11.25 4.46 -5.39
N LEU A 133 -11.48 5.05 -6.56
CA LEU A 133 -11.41 4.37 -7.86
C LEU A 133 -10.42 5.10 -8.78
N LYS A 134 -9.56 4.34 -9.47
CA LYS A 134 -8.71 4.89 -10.54
C LYS A 134 -8.50 3.88 -11.67
N LEU A 135 -8.14 4.36 -12.87
CA LEU A 135 -7.76 3.50 -13.99
C LEU A 135 -6.25 3.27 -14.08
N LYS A 136 -5.88 2.02 -14.36
CA LYS A 136 -4.55 1.67 -14.88
C LYS A 136 -4.53 1.94 -16.40
N PHE A 137 -3.45 2.55 -16.91
CA PHE A 137 -3.35 3.01 -18.31
C PHE A 137 -2.08 2.53 -19.04
N ASP A 138 -1.85 1.22 -19.08
CA ASP A 138 -0.72 0.59 -19.79
C ASP A 138 0.62 1.33 -19.60
N GLY A 139 0.91 1.67 -18.34
CA GLY A 139 2.10 2.44 -17.99
C GLY A 139 3.39 1.63 -18.16
N LYS A 140 4.53 2.31 -18.16
CA LYS A 140 5.84 1.64 -18.26
C LYS A 140 6.22 0.95 -16.96
N VAL A 141 6.79 -0.25 -17.04
CA VAL A 141 7.28 -1.02 -15.91
C VAL A 141 8.79 -0.78 -15.74
N ALA A 142 9.16 0.12 -14.82
CA ALA A 142 10.54 0.59 -14.64
C ALA A 142 11.54 -0.54 -14.34
N ALA A 143 11.14 -1.54 -13.56
CA ALA A 143 11.99 -2.68 -13.19
C ALA A 143 12.34 -3.62 -14.36
N TYR A 144 11.71 -3.46 -15.52
CA TYR A 144 11.84 -4.36 -16.67
C TYR A 144 12.05 -3.59 -17.97
N GLY A 145 13.00 -2.66 -17.97
CA GLY A 145 13.44 -1.98 -19.18
C GLY A 145 12.42 -0.99 -19.76
N ASN A 146 11.51 -0.46 -18.93
CA ASN A 146 10.51 0.53 -19.33
C ASN A 146 9.51 0.05 -20.42
N LYS A 147 9.34 -1.26 -20.58
CA LYS A 147 8.27 -1.89 -21.38
C LYS A 147 6.89 -1.47 -20.86
N THR A 148 5.88 -1.34 -21.73
CA THR A 148 4.48 -1.16 -21.28
C THR A 148 4.00 -2.40 -20.52
N VAL A 149 2.86 -2.30 -19.83
CA VAL A 149 2.30 -3.46 -19.10
C VAL A 149 1.97 -4.58 -20.09
N PHE A 150 1.37 -4.26 -21.23
CA PHE A 150 1.08 -5.23 -22.27
C PHE A 150 2.35 -5.89 -22.80
N GLU A 151 3.36 -5.11 -23.19
CA GLU A 151 4.65 -5.59 -23.70
C GLU A 151 5.40 -6.46 -22.68
N TYR A 152 5.37 -6.06 -21.41
CA TYR A 152 5.98 -6.82 -20.33
C TYR A 152 5.36 -8.21 -20.20
N TYR A 153 4.03 -8.31 -20.04
CA TYR A 153 3.36 -9.60 -19.90
C TYR A 153 3.38 -10.41 -21.21
N HIS A 154 3.40 -9.75 -22.36
CA HIS A 154 3.66 -10.38 -23.65
C HIS A 154 5.02 -11.08 -23.66
N SER A 155 6.09 -10.41 -23.19
CA SER A 155 7.42 -11.05 -23.09
C SER A 155 7.44 -12.22 -22.11
N LEU A 156 6.66 -12.20 -21.02
CA LEU A 156 6.57 -13.36 -20.12
C LEU A 156 5.84 -14.56 -20.72
N LEU A 157 4.90 -14.32 -21.64
CA LEU A 157 4.20 -15.41 -22.33
C LEU A 157 5.07 -16.03 -23.43
N ASP A 158 6.05 -15.29 -23.96
CA ASP A 158 6.89 -15.67 -25.10
C ASP A 158 7.96 -16.70 -24.70
N PRO A 159 7.86 -17.97 -25.14
CA PRO A 159 8.83 -19.02 -24.83
C PRO A 159 10.24 -18.73 -25.37
N ASP A 160 10.34 -17.87 -26.38
CA ASP A 160 11.60 -17.54 -27.05
C ASP A 160 12.28 -16.30 -26.42
N SER A 161 11.62 -15.64 -25.46
CA SER A 161 12.20 -14.51 -24.74
C SER A 161 13.26 -14.95 -23.71
N GLN A 162 14.27 -14.11 -23.53
CA GLN A 162 15.33 -14.34 -22.56
C GLN A 162 14.77 -14.40 -21.13
N GLU A 163 13.82 -13.54 -20.80
CA GLU A 163 13.21 -13.50 -19.47
C GLU A 163 12.44 -14.79 -19.16
N HIS A 164 11.73 -15.36 -20.13
CA HIS A 164 10.98 -16.60 -19.95
C HIS A 164 11.90 -17.79 -19.70
N GLN A 165 12.93 -17.95 -20.52
CA GLN A 165 13.90 -19.03 -20.37
C GLN A 165 14.67 -18.92 -19.05
N ALA A 166 15.07 -17.72 -18.64
CA ALA A 166 15.81 -17.49 -17.40
C ALA A 166 14.97 -17.81 -16.14
N GLU A 167 13.69 -17.43 -16.12
CA GLU A 167 12.82 -17.68 -14.96
C GLU A 167 12.43 -19.15 -14.82
N LEU A 168 12.22 -19.88 -15.92
CA LEU A 168 11.99 -21.33 -15.89
C LEU A 168 13.25 -22.14 -15.54
N ALA A 169 14.44 -21.68 -15.94
CA ALA A 169 15.71 -22.30 -15.58
C ALA A 169 16.03 -22.17 -14.08
N ASN A 170 15.40 -21.22 -13.36
CA ASN A 170 15.59 -21.02 -11.93
C ASN A 170 14.68 -21.95 -11.11
N PRO A 171 15.22 -23.00 -10.44
CA PRO A 171 14.38 -23.97 -9.74
C PRO A 171 13.55 -23.37 -8.59
N GLN A 172 14.00 -22.26 -8.00
CA GLN A 172 13.29 -21.61 -6.89
C GLN A 172 12.08 -20.80 -7.34
N LYS A 173 12.08 -20.34 -8.60
CA LYS A 173 11.02 -19.49 -9.15
C LYS A 173 10.14 -20.20 -10.17
N LYS A 174 10.61 -21.31 -10.72
CA LYS A 174 9.95 -22.08 -11.78
C LYS A 174 8.46 -22.30 -11.52
N GLU A 175 8.08 -22.74 -10.32
CA GLU A 175 6.68 -22.97 -9.98
C GLU A 175 5.84 -21.69 -10.07
N ILE A 176 6.26 -20.64 -9.35
CA ILE A 176 5.58 -19.35 -9.32
C ILE A 176 5.46 -18.77 -10.74
N TYR A 177 6.53 -18.90 -11.54
CA TYR A 177 6.58 -18.41 -12.90
C TYR A 177 5.64 -19.18 -13.84
N ALA A 178 5.65 -20.52 -13.81
CA ALA A 178 4.77 -21.34 -14.64
C ALA A 178 3.28 -21.07 -14.35
N ARG A 179 2.91 -20.93 -13.06
CA ARG A 179 1.57 -20.50 -12.65
C ARG A 179 1.20 -19.13 -13.25
N LYS A 180 2.16 -18.19 -13.28
CA LYS A 180 1.99 -16.85 -13.85
C LYS A 180 1.78 -16.92 -15.37
N VAL A 181 2.54 -17.75 -16.10
CA VAL A 181 2.39 -17.94 -17.55
C VAL A 181 1.00 -18.47 -17.89
N LEU A 182 0.52 -19.51 -17.19
CA LEU A 182 -0.82 -20.05 -17.40
C LEU A 182 -1.91 -19.01 -17.14
N LYS A 183 -1.78 -18.21 -16.07
CA LYS A 183 -2.70 -17.10 -15.78
C LYS A 183 -2.71 -16.05 -16.92
N ILE A 184 -1.55 -15.67 -17.43
CA ILE A 184 -1.43 -14.72 -18.55
C ILE A 184 -2.08 -15.32 -19.81
N ALA A 185 -1.76 -16.56 -20.15
CA ALA A 185 -2.27 -17.24 -21.34
C ALA A 185 -3.81 -17.25 -21.37
N PHE A 186 -4.44 -17.66 -20.27
CA PHE A 186 -5.90 -17.65 -20.13
C PHE A 186 -6.48 -16.23 -20.27
N LEU A 187 -6.00 -15.30 -19.45
CA LEU A 187 -6.53 -13.95 -19.36
C LEU A 187 -6.38 -13.18 -20.68
N TYR A 188 -5.19 -13.22 -21.28
CA TYR A 188 -4.91 -12.48 -22.50
C TYR A 188 -5.60 -13.12 -23.71
N PHE A 189 -5.72 -14.45 -23.76
CA PHE A 189 -6.50 -15.10 -24.81
C PHE A 189 -7.96 -14.66 -24.75
N PHE A 190 -8.62 -14.79 -23.58
CA PHE A 190 -10.04 -14.44 -23.45
C PHE A 190 -10.32 -13.00 -23.88
N LEU A 191 -9.46 -12.05 -23.48
CA LEU A 191 -9.69 -10.63 -23.72
C LEU A 191 -9.22 -10.13 -25.08
N PHE A 192 -8.14 -10.69 -25.64
CA PHE A 192 -7.48 -10.10 -26.83
C PHE A 192 -7.46 -11.01 -28.05
N ALA A 193 -7.86 -12.29 -27.94
CA ALA A 193 -8.00 -13.14 -29.11
C ALA A 193 -9.12 -12.61 -30.02
N CYS A 194 -8.85 -12.51 -31.31
CA CYS A 194 -9.81 -12.04 -32.31
C CYS A 194 -9.79 -12.95 -33.53
N ARG A 195 -10.88 -12.91 -34.31
CA ARG A 195 -10.90 -13.33 -35.71
C ARG A 195 -11.29 -12.11 -36.57
N PRO A 196 -10.65 -11.91 -37.73
CA PRO A 196 -10.90 -10.72 -38.55
C PRO A 196 -12.32 -10.73 -39.16
N ASP A 197 -12.95 -11.89 -39.28
CA ASP A 197 -14.16 -12.08 -40.07
C ASP A 197 -15.44 -12.26 -39.22
N THR A 198 -15.37 -12.00 -37.91
CA THR A 198 -16.49 -12.23 -36.99
C THR A 198 -16.80 -10.97 -36.18
N PRO A 199 -17.99 -10.36 -36.35
CA PRO A 199 -18.34 -9.11 -35.66
C PRO A 199 -18.41 -9.24 -34.14
N ILE A 200 -18.66 -10.44 -33.62
CA ILE A 200 -18.59 -10.76 -32.19
C ILE A 200 -17.83 -12.08 -32.04
N TYR A 201 -16.55 -12.01 -31.66
CA TYR A 201 -15.75 -13.20 -31.40
C TYR A 201 -16.18 -13.87 -30.09
N ASP A 202 -16.39 -15.19 -30.14
CA ASP A 202 -16.64 -16.01 -28.95
C ASP A 202 -15.32 -16.65 -28.44
N PRO A 203 -14.72 -16.10 -27.37
CA PRO A 203 -13.52 -16.67 -26.78
C PRO A 203 -13.76 -17.99 -26.05
N VAL A 204 -14.98 -18.27 -25.59
CA VAL A 204 -15.26 -19.47 -24.78
C VAL A 204 -15.13 -20.72 -25.63
N THR A 205 -15.88 -20.81 -26.72
CA THR A 205 -15.83 -21.96 -27.63
C THR A 205 -14.43 -22.15 -28.21
N ALA A 206 -13.76 -21.05 -28.58
CA ALA A 206 -12.41 -21.12 -29.12
C ALA A 206 -11.40 -21.61 -28.07
N PHE A 207 -11.55 -21.21 -26.80
CA PHE A 207 -10.71 -21.66 -25.71
C PHE A 207 -10.89 -23.17 -25.46
N ASP A 208 -12.13 -23.63 -25.31
CA ASP A 208 -12.44 -25.04 -25.02
C ASP A 208 -11.98 -25.98 -26.13
N GLN A 209 -12.10 -25.56 -27.39
CA GLN A 209 -11.75 -26.42 -28.52
C GLN A 209 -10.26 -26.41 -28.87
N LYS A 210 -9.56 -25.28 -28.65
CA LYS A 210 -8.22 -25.07 -29.23
C LYS A 210 -7.13 -24.83 -28.22
N ILE A 211 -7.47 -24.41 -27.01
CA ILE A 211 -6.50 -23.98 -25.99
C ILE A 211 -6.49 -24.99 -24.85
N LEU A 212 -7.67 -25.25 -24.26
CA LEU A 212 -7.83 -26.12 -23.10
C LEU A 212 -7.29 -27.55 -23.33
N PRO A 213 -7.54 -28.23 -24.47
CA PRO A 213 -7.05 -29.61 -24.67
C PRO A 213 -5.52 -29.69 -24.71
N ILE A 214 -4.86 -28.70 -25.31
CA ILE A 214 -3.40 -28.63 -25.39
C ILE A 214 -2.79 -28.39 -24.00
N LEU A 215 -3.39 -27.48 -23.22
CA LEU A 215 -2.92 -27.19 -21.85
C LEU A 215 -3.21 -28.31 -20.84
N LYS A 216 -4.18 -29.19 -21.14
CA LYS A 216 -4.45 -30.42 -20.37
C LYS A 216 -3.49 -31.55 -20.72
N GLY A 217 -3.01 -31.61 -21.96
CA GLY A 217 -2.09 -32.64 -22.42
C GLY A 217 -0.69 -32.55 -21.82
N ASP A 218 0.14 -33.54 -22.13
CA ASP A 218 1.50 -33.67 -21.59
C ASP A 218 2.59 -33.14 -22.55
N ASP A 219 2.22 -32.69 -23.75
CA ASP A 219 3.16 -32.18 -24.77
C ASP A 219 3.55 -30.71 -24.51
N GLU A 220 4.73 -30.51 -23.92
CA GLU A 220 5.26 -29.17 -23.65
C GLU A 220 5.64 -28.40 -24.92
N ALA A 221 6.03 -29.07 -26.01
CA ALA A 221 6.37 -28.39 -27.27
C ALA A 221 5.10 -27.81 -27.90
N ALA A 222 3.99 -28.57 -27.90
CA ALA A 222 2.69 -28.09 -28.36
C ALA A 222 2.19 -26.88 -27.54
N LYS A 223 2.45 -26.85 -26.23
CA LYS A 223 2.11 -25.70 -25.37
C LYS A 223 2.95 -24.46 -25.69
N GLN A 224 4.24 -24.62 -25.95
CA GLN A 224 5.09 -23.51 -26.37
C GLN A 224 4.64 -22.95 -27.73
N ASP A 225 4.33 -23.83 -28.70
CA ASP A 225 3.81 -23.41 -30.01
C ASP A 225 2.45 -22.72 -29.89
N LEU A 226 1.58 -23.20 -29.00
CA LEU A 226 0.34 -22.52 -28.65
C LEU A 226 0.60 -21.08 -28.17
N PHE A 227 1.53 -20.86 -27.24
CA PHE A 227 1.86 -19.52 -26.76
C PHE A 227 2.44 -18.62 -27.86
N ARG A 228 3.34 -19.14 -28.70
CA ARG A 228 3.84 -18.42 -29.89
C ARG A 228 2.70 -18.01 -30.82
N ASN A 229 1.71 -18.88 -31.04
CA ASN A 229 0.57 -18.59 -31.91
C ASN A 229 -0.38 -17.54 -31.33
N ILE A 230 -0.61 -17.56 -30.01
CA ILE A 230 -1.36 -16.52 -29.30
C ILE A 230 -0.68 -15.15 -29.50
N ILE A 231 0.64 -15.09 -29.30
CA ILE A 231 1.46 -13.89 -29.49
C ILE A 231 1.38 -13.37 -30.93
N LYS A 232 1.58 -14.24 -31.93
CA LYS A 232 1.44 -13.88 -33.35
C LYS A 232 0.05 -13.29 -33.64
N GLY A 233 -0.99 -13.84 -33.01
CA GLY A 233 -2.35 -13.30 -33.06
C GLY A 233 -2.41 -11.86 -32.57
N PHE A 234 -1.85 -11.56 -31.39
CA PHE A 234 -1.86 -10.20 -30.85
C PHE A 234 -1.18 -9.18 -31.77
N THR A 235 -0.05 -9.54 -32.37
CA THR A 235 0.64 -8.70 -33.35
C THR A 235 -0.20 -8.52 -34.62
N LYS A 236 -0.73 -9.62 -35.19
CA LYS A 236 -1.56 -9.61 -36.40
C LYS A 236 -2.80 -8.71 -36.25
N PHE A 237 -3.43 -8.74 -35.09
CA PHE A 237 -4.66 -7.98 -34.81
C PHE A 237 -4.41 -6.62 -34.16
N ARG A 238 -3.16 -6.15 -34.11
CA ARG A 238 -2.79 -4.82 -33.61
C ARG A 238 -3.37 -4.52 -32.24
N VAL A 239 -3.28 -5.48 -31.31
CA VAL A 239 -3.87 -5.36 -29.96
C VAL A 239 -3.33 -4.13 -29.21
N GLN A 240 -2.04 -3.83 -29.35
CA GLN A 240 -1.42 -2.66 -28.73
C GLN A 240 -2.05 -1.34 -29.23
N ASP A 241 -2.38 -1.24 -30.52
CA ASP A 241 -3.02 -0.03 -31.08
C ASP A 241 -4.42 0.16 -30.48
N LYS A 242 -5.19 -0.94 -30.36
CA LYS A 242 -6.52 -0.91 -29.72
C LYS A 242 -6.45 -0.50 -28.26
N ILE A 243 -5.47 -1.03 -27.51
CA ILE A 243 -5.20 -0.62 -26.13
C ILE A 243 -4.89 0.88 -26.07
N GLN A 244 -4.06 1.40 -26.98
CA GLN A 244 -3.67 2.81 -27.00
C GLN A 244 -4.85 3.73 -27.35
N GLN A 245 -5.73 3.32 -28.27
CA GLN A 245 -6.96 4.05 -28.57
C GLN A 245 -7.92 4.07 -27.37
N LEU A 246 -8.18 2.90 -26.75
CA LEU A 246 -9.01 2.78 -25.55
C LEU A 246 -8.45 3.65 -24.40
N LYS A 247 -7.13 3.61 -24.19
CA LYS A 247 -6.42 4.48 -23.22
C LYS A 247 -6.69 5.95 -23.49
N THR A 248 -6.64 6.37 -24.75
CA THR A 248 -6.85 7.78 -25.14
C THR A 248 -8.30 8.22 -24.87
N LEU A 249 -9.27 7.39 -25.24
CA LEU A 249 -10.68 7.63 -24.96
C LEU A 249 -10.94 7.75 -23.46
N LEU A 250 -10.51 6.76 -22.67
CA LEU A 250 -10.75 6.73 -21.24
C LEU A 250 -10.06 7.90 -20.51
N LYS A 251 -8.86 8.31 -20.93
CA LYS A 251 -8.21 9.53 -20.40
C LYS A 251 -9.06 10.78 -20.64
N LYS A 252 -9.72 10.88 -21.79
CA LYS A 252 -10.63 11.99 -22.13
C LYS A 252 -11.90 11.95 -21.28
N VAL A 253 -12.50 10.77 -21.08
CA VAL A 253 -13.74 10.59 -20.29
C VAL A 253 -13.54 11.02 -18.84
N ILE A 254 -12.47 10.57 -18.18
CA ILE A 254 -12.22 10.93 -16.77
C ILE A 254 -11.89 12.41 -16.54
N GLN A 255 -11.71 13.18 -17.62
CA GLN A 255 -11.43 14.62 -17.59
C GLN A 255 -12.67 15.47 -17.88
N TYR A 256 -13.85 14.87 -18.04
CA TYR A 256 -15.10 15.61 -18.19
C TYR A 256 -15.38 16.44 -16.93
N GLN A 257 -15.81 17.69 -17.14
CA GLN A 257 -16.12 18.63 -16.06
C GLN A 257 -17.53 18.43 -15.51
N THR A 258 -18.45 17.90 -16.31
CA THR A 258 -19.79 17.56 -15.86
C THR A 258 -19.74 16.30 -15.00
N ALA A 259 -20.29 16.38 -13.78
CA ALA A 259 -20.35 15.25 -12.87
C ALA A 259 -21.22 14.12 -13.46
N PHE A 260 -20.74 12.89 -13.36
CA PHE A 260 -21.54 11.73 -13.75
C PHE A 260 -22.62 11.43 -12.72
N PRO A 261 -23.85 11.07 -13.16
CA PRO A 261 -24.90 10.66 -12.23
C PRO A 261 -24.48 9.39 -11.49
N SER A 262 -24.83 9.29 -10.20
CA SER A 262 -24.58 8.07 -9.44
C SER A 262 -25.36 6.90 -10.03
N ARG A 263 -24.75 5.71 -10.00
CA ARG A 263 -25.35 4.48 -10.50
C ARG A 263 -25.23 3.33 -9.51
N GLU A 264 -26.34 2.63 -9.30
CA GLU A 264 -26.40 1.41 -8.51
C GLU A 264 -26.40 0.16 -9.39
N TYR A 265 -25.62 -0.83 -8.97
CA TYR A 265 -25.52 -2.16 -9.58
C TYR A 265 -25.97 -3.18 -8.53
N PRO A 266 -27.22 -3.66 -8.58
CA PRO A 266 -27.69 -4.71 -7.68
C PRO A 266 -27.02 -6.05 -8.02
N LEU A 267 -26.58 -6.77 -7.00
CA LEU A 267 -25.83 -8.01 -7.12
C LEU A 267 -26.31 -9.05 -6.10
N HIS A 268 -26.01 -10.32 -6.37
CA HIS A 268 -26.17 -11.41 -5.44
C HIS A 268 -24.83 -12.10 -5.19
N ILE A 269 -24.51 -12.33 -3.92
CA ILE A 269 -23.40 -13.20 -3.53
C ILE A 269 -24.00 -14.58 -3.24
N SER A 270 -23.60 -15.60 -3.99
CA SER A 270 -24.19 -16.93 -3.91
C SER A 270 -23.17 -18.01 -3.57
N ILE A 271 -23.60 -18.98 -2.78
CA ILE A 271 -22.81 -20.16 -2.41
C ILE A 271 -23.24 -21.34 -3.29
N SER A 272 -22.28 -21.94 -4.00
CA SER A 272 -22.50 -23.09 -4.85
C SER A 272 -22.77 -24.37 -4.05
N PRO A 273 -23.75 -25.21 -4.45
CA PRO A 273 -23.96 -26.56 -3.90
C PRO A 273 -22.74 -27.45 -4.04
N GLY A 274 -21.80 -27.11 -4.92
CA GLY A 274 -20.54 -27.84 -5.07
C GLY A 274 -19.68 -27.87 -3.81
N ILE A 275 -19.94 -27.03 -2.80
CA ILE A 275 -19.27 -27.08 -1.49
C ILE A 275 -19.78 -28.23 -0.60
N LEU A 276 -20.96 -28.78 -0.90
CA LEU A 276 -21.58 -29.85 -0.12
C LEU A 276 -20.99 -31.21 -0.52
N GLU A 277 -20.83 -32.08 0.48
CA GLU A 277 -20.51 -33.49 0.27
C GLU A 277 -21.77 -34.24 -0.17
N MET A 278 -21.63 -35.11 -1.17
CA MET A 278 -22.73 -35.89 -1.73
C MET A 278 -22.57 -37.39 -1.44
N ASP A 279 -21.37 -37.83 -1.03
CA ASP A 279 -21.11 -39.21 -0.62
C ASP A 279 -21.62 -39.44 0.82
N MET A 280 -22.73 -40.18 0.93
CA MET A 280 -23.35 -40.54 2.21
C MET A 280 -22.37 -41.21 3.18
N ASN A 281 -21.46 -42.06 2.70
CA ASN A 281 -20.50 -42.73 3.57
C ASN A 281 -19.52 -41.71 4.17
N GLN A 282 -19.05 -40.74 3.37
CA GLN A 282 -18.18 -39.67 3.86
C GLN A 282 -18.91 -38.74 4.82
N ILE A 283 -20.17 -38.41 4.56
CA ILE A 283 -21.01 -37.61 5.47
C ILE A 283 -21.11 -38.30 6.84
N TYR A 284 -21.43 -39.59 6.87
CA TYR A 284 -21.55 -40.34 8.13
C TYR A 284 -20.20 -40.52 8.84
N GLN A 285 -19.12 -40.80 8.10
CA GLN A 285 -17.79 -41.00 8.69
C GLN A 285 -17.18 -39.70 9.24
N GLN A 286 -17.35 -38.58 8.53
CA GLN A 286 -16.75 -37.29 8.89
C GLN A 286 -17.69 -36.37 9.67
N ASN A 287 -18.94 -36.81 9.87
CA ASN A 287 -20.01 -36.07 10.54
C ASN A 287 -20.15 -34.62 10.01
N THR A 288 -20.17 -34.46 8.68
CA THR A 288 -20.31 -33.15 8.02
C THR A 288 -21.04 -33.26 6.69
N PHE A 289 -21.72 -32.18 6.31
CA PHE A 289 -22.32 -32.01 4.98
C PHE A 289 -21.42 -31.23 4.01
N PHE A 290 -20.22 -30.83 4.44
CA PHE A 290 -19.30 -30.03 3.63
C PHE A 290 -18.09 -30.83 3.17
N LYS A 291 -17.60 -30.50 1.98
CA LYS A 291 -16.37 -31.09 1.46
C LYS A 291 -15.15 -30.73 2.32
N PRO A 292 -14.13 -31.59 2.37
CA PRO A 292 -12.91 -31.36 3.17
C PRO A 292 -12.18 -30.04 2.88
N VAL A 293 -12.34 -29.49 1.67
CA VAL A 293 -11.76 -28.19 1.25
C VAL A 293 -12.10 -27.05 2.20
N LEU A 294 -13.28 -27.08 2.84
CA LEU A 294 -13.70 -26.06 3.80
C LEU A 294 -12.83 -26.00 5.06
N ARG A 295 -12.17 -27.11 5.40
CA ARG A 295 -11.28 -27.23 6.56
C ARG A 295 -9.82 -26.92 6.22
N GLY A 296 -9.52 -26.78 4.93
CA GLY A 296 -8.20 -26.49 4.40
C GLY A 296 -7.92 -25.00 4.27
N ASN A 297 -7.35 -24.61 3.13
CA ASN A 297 -7.00 -23.22 2.84
C ASN A 297 -8.26 -22.39 2.51
N PRO A 298 -8.58 -21.32 3.26
CA PRO A 298 -9.74 -20.46 2.99
C PRO A 298 -9.86 -19.97 1.55
N LYS A 299 -8.73 -19.75 0.87
CA LYS A 299 -8.70 -19.27 -0.51
C LYS A 299 -9.20 -20.30 -1.53
N GLU A 300 -9.11 -21.58 -1.23
CA GLU A 300 -9.61 -22.65 -2.11
C GLU A 300 -11.13 -22.76 -2.04
N VAL A 301 -11.75 -22.24 -0.98
CA VAL A 301 -13.21 -22.17 -0.83
C VAL A 301 -13.83 -21.10 -1.73
N LEU A 302 -13.05 -20.08 -2.15
CA LEU A 302 -13.54 -18.95 -2.95
C LEU A 302 -14.08 -19.32 -4.34
N LYS A 303 -13.75 -20.49 -4.86
CA LYS A 303 -14.33 -21.01 -6.09
C LYS A 303 -15.80 -21.41 -5.94
N TYR A 304 -16.27 -21.64 -4.71
CA TYR A 304 -17.67 -21.95 -4.42
C TYR A 304 -18.50 -20.71 -4.07
N ILE A 305 -17.90 -19.52 -4.03
CA ILE A 305 -18.59 -18.26 -3.79
C ILE A 305 -18.58 -17.45 -5.09
N SER A 306 -19.75 -17.17 -5.65
CA SER A 306 -19.90 -16.33 -6.84
C SER A 306 -20.54 -14.99 -6.49
N VAL A 307 -20.17 -13.95 -7.25
CA VAL A 307 -20.80 -12.63 -7.19
C VAL A 307 -21.29 -12.34 -8.58
N GLY A 308 -22.61 -12.23 -8.74
CA GLY A 308 -23.24 -12.07 -10.04
C GLY A 308 -24.45 -11.17 -9.99
N ASP A 309 -25.15 -11.11 -11.12
CA ASP A 309 -26.38 -10.32 -11.26
C ASP A 309 -27.43 -10.78 -10.24
N ALA A 310 -28.30 -9.85 -9.82
CA ALA A 310 -29.31 -10.07 -8.79
C ALA A 310 -30.48 -10.97 -9.25
N ILE A 311 -30.16 -12.20 -9.67
CA ILE A 311 -31.11 -13.22 -10.10
C ILE A 311 -31.16 -14.29 -9.01
N ALA A 312 -32.36 -14.65 -8.57
CA ALA A 312 -32.56 -15.75 -7.64
C ALA A 312 -32.32 -17.08 -8.38
N SER A 313 -31.18 -17.71 -8.15
CA SER A 313 -30.90 -19.03 -8.72
C SER A 313 -31.43 -20.14 -7.82
N ARG A 314 -32.07 -21.16 -8.40
CA ARG A 314 -32.41 -22.40 -7.70
C ARG A 314 -31.20 -23.32 -7.48
N SER A 315 -30.04 -22.95 -8.02
CA SER A 315 -28.78 -23.71 -7.93
C SER A 315 -27.78 -23.11 -6.94
N SER A 316 -28.24 -22.36 -5.93
CA SER A 316 -27.42 -21.89 -4.80
C SER A 316 -27.88 -22.51 -3.49
N VAL A 317 -26.94 -22.74 -2.56
CA VAL A 317 -27.24 -23.16 -1.18
C VAL A 317 -27.75 -21.98 -0.37
N CYS A 318 -27.15 -20.81 -0.59
CA CYS A 318 -27.48 -19.55 0.06
C CYS A 318 -27.17 -18.41 -0.92
N THR A 319 -27.98 -17.36 -0.86
CA THR A 319 -27.78 -16.13 -1.63
C THR A 319 -28.00 -14.92 -0.73
N LEU A 320 -27.06 -13.99 -0.74
CA LEU A 320 -27.11 -12.74 0.00
C LEU A 320 -27.19 -11.56 -0.97
N PRO A 321 -28.12 -10.61 -0.76
CA PRO A 321 -28.20 -9.42 -1.57
C PRO A 321 -27.01 -8.49 -1.29
N ALA A 322 -26.49 -7.88 -2.35
CA ALA A 322 -25.46 -6.86 -2.29
C ALA A 322 -25.72 -5.79 -3.35
N LYS A 323 -25.04 -4.65 -3.25
CA LYS A 323 -25.04 -3.64 -4.31
C LYS A 323 -23.69 -2.94 -4.38
N ILE A 324 -23.35 -2.49 -5.59
CA ILE A 324 -22.24 -1.58 -5.82
C ILE A 324 -22.82 -0.25 -6.25
N THR A 325 -22.48 0.83 -5.54
CA THR A 325 -22.84 2.19 -5.92
C THR A 325 -21.59 2.91 -6.40
N ILE A 326 -21.65 3.51 -7.59
CA ILE A 326 -20.56 4.31 -8.17
C ILE A 326 -21.04 5.74 -8.27
N SER A 327 -20.27 6.67 -7.70
CA SER A 327 -20.59 8.10 -7.69
C SER A 327 -19.37 8.91 -8.10
N ASP A 328 -19.59 9.95 -8.92
CA ASP A 328 -18.57 10.95 -9.25
C ASP A 328 -18.62 12.10 -8.24
N ILE A 329 -17.55 12.26 -7.47
CA ILE A 329 -17.43 13.29 -6.43
C ILE A 329 -16.41 14.31 -6.89
N GLN A 330 -16.88 15.51 -7.20
CA GLN A 330 -16.05 16.61 -7.63
C GLN A 330 -15.78 17.58 -6.47
N TYR A 331 -14.52 17.94 -6.30
CA TYR A 331 -14.08 18.93 -5.31
C TYR A 331 -13.88 20.28 -5.99
N ILE A 332 -14.44 21.33 -5.39
CA ILE A 332 -14.38 22.70 -5.91
C ILE A 332 -13.63 23.55 -4.89
N SER A 333 -12.72 24.41 -5.37
CA SER A 333 -11.99 25.34 -4.50
C SER A 333 -12.92 26.40 -3.93
N THR A 334 -12.78 26.70 -2.65
CA THR A 334 -13.42 27.85 -2.01
C THR A 334 -12.51 29.08 -2.06
N GLU A 335 -13.02 30.24 -1.63
CA GLU A 335 -12.23 31.47 -1.53
C GLU A 335 -11.29 31.50 -0.31
N ASP A 336 -11.40 30.53 0.60
CA ASP A 336 -10.55 30.46 1.79
C ASP A 336 -9.08 30.28 1.42
N ARG A 337 -8.23 31.13 1.99
CA ARG A 337 -6.78 31.14 1.75
C ARG A 337 -6.04 31.35 3.06
N GLN A 338 -5.22 30.38 3.41
CA GLN A 338 -4.33 30.45 4.56
C GLN A 338 -2.88 30.57 4.08
N SER A 339 -2.10 31.41 4.78
CA SER A 339 -0.68 31.58 4.55
C SER A 339 0.08 31.41 5.85
N PHE A 340 1.26 30.80 5.77
CA PHE A 340 2.12 30.53 6.90
C PHE A 340 3.52 31.07 6.62
N GLY A 341 4.06 31.81 7.58
CA GLY A 341 5.50 32.02 7.68
C GLY A 341 6.13 30.79 8.32
N MET A 342 7.34 30.43 7.89
CA MET A 342 8.08 29.30 8.44
C MET A 342 9.56 29.63 8.52
N GLU A 343 10.14 29.42 9.69
CA GLU A 343 11.56 29.61 9.97
C GLU A 343 12.13 28.42 10.74
N TYR A 344 13.43 28.19 10.59
CA TYR A 344 14.14 27.19 11.38
C TYR A 344 14.51 27.77 12.73
N ASP A 345 14.26 26.99 13.79
CA ASP A 345 14.76 27.29 15.13
C ASP A 345 16.03 26.49 15.39
N LEU A 346 17.17 27.12 15.12
CA LEU A 346 18.51 26.52 15.17
C LEU A 346 19.26 26.79 16.48
N THR A 347 18.64 27.50 17.42
CA THR A 347 19.31 27.95 18.64
C THR A 347 19.86 26.77 19.43
N GLY A 348 21.19 26.78 19.65
CA GLY A 348 21.88 25.76 20.45
C GLY A 348 22.01 24.38 19.77
N ILE A 349 21.83 24.27 18.45
CA ILE A 349 21.98 23.00 17.73
C ILE A 349 23.40 22.88 17.15
N ASN A 350 24.22 22.02 17.77
CA ASN A 350 25.53 21.63 17.24
C ASN A 350 25.39 20.56 16.16
N THR A 351 26.37 20.46 15.25
CA THR A 351 26.30 19.54 14.10
C THR A 351 27.52 18.61 14.01
N LEU A 352 27.29 17.34 13.68
CA LEU A 352 28.34 16.35 13.37
C LEU A 352 28.00 15.64 12.05
N PRO A 353 28.55 16.11 10.91
CA PRO A 353 28.26 15.51 9.61
C PRO A 353 28.87 14.10 9.48
N VAL A 354 28.13 13.21 8.80
CA VAL A 354 28.57 11.86 8.47
C VAL A 354 28.53 11.70 6.95
N LEU A 355 29.60 11.17 6.35
CA LEU A 355 29.72 10.96 4.92
C LEU A 355 30.01 9.50 4.58
N PHE A 356 29.13 8.87 3.81
CA PHE A 356 29.39 7.59 3.13
C PHE A 356 29.92 7.85 1.72
N LEU A 357 31.05 7.24 1.39
CA LEU A 357 31.79 7.56 0.16
C LEU A 357 32.44 6.29 -0.43
N PRO A 358 32.27 5.98 -1.73
CA PRO A 358 33.06 4.95 -2.37
C PRO A 358 34.45 5.49 -2.69
N PHE A 359 35.30 5.58 -1.65
CA PHE A 359 36.56 6.32 -1.69
C PHE A 359 37.56 5.82 -2.74
N GLN A 360 37.40 4.60 -3.25
CA GLN A 360 38.26 4.04 -4.29
C GLN A 360 37.99 4.62 -5.69
N ASP A 361 36.85 5.28 -5.93
CA ASP A 361 36.55 5.94 -7.22
C ASP A 361 37.13 7.36 -7.25
N LYS A 362 37.90 7.67 -8.29
CA LYS A 362 38.57 8.97 -8.45
C LYS A 362 37.60 10.15 -8.50
N ARG A 363 36.44 10.00 -9.17
CA ARG A 363 35.45 11.08 -9.26
C ARG A 363 34.87 11.41 -7.88
N CYS A 364 34.65 10.38 -7.06
CA CYS A 364 34.24 10.55 -5.67
C CYS A 364 35.33 11.21 -4.81
N GLN A 365 36.61 10.84 -4.99
CA GLN A 365 37.72 11.52 -4.33
C GLN A 365 37.81 12.99 -4.72
N ASP A 366 37.62 13.32 -5.99
CA ASP A 366 37.64 14.72 -6.47
C ASP A 366 36.52 15.55 -5.84
N VAL A 367 35.30 15.00 -5.75
CA VAL A 367 34.17 15.65 -5.05
C VAL A 367 34.47 15.81 -3.56
N TYR A 368 35.02 14.80 -2.90
CA TYR A 368 35.43 14.88 -1.49
C TYR A 368 36.48 15.96 -1.26
N ASN A 369 37.56 15.95 -2.04
CA ASN A 369 38.66 16.89 -1.94
C ASN A 369 38.21 18.32 -2.16
N LYS A 370 37.25 18.54 -3.07
CA LYS A 370 36.74 19.86 -3.40
C LYS A 370 35.78 20.44 -2.37
N TYR A 371 34.93 19.62 -1.74
CA TYR A 371 33.80 20.13 -0.95
C TYR A 371 33.81 19.73 0.54
N PHE A 372 34.53 18.66 0.89
CA PHE A 372 34.41 17.99 2.19
C PHE A 372 35.72 17.85 2.97
N ARG A 373 36.90 17.94 2.31
CA ARG A 373 38.22 17.73 2.93
C ARG A 373 38.46 18.60 4.16
N ASP A 374 38.09 19.87 4.09
CA ASP A 374 38.34 20.84 5.16
C ASP A 374 37.19 20.90 6.18
N ARG A 375 36.22 19.97 6.10
CA ARG A 375 35.09 19.89 7.03
C ARG A 375 35.38 18.87 8.13
N HIS A 376 35.08 19.23 9.37
CA HIS A 376 35.05 18.27 10.47
C HIS A 376 33.85 17.33 10.31
N LEU A 377 34.09 16.12 9.81
CA LEU A 377 33.07 15.11 9.55
C LEU A 377 33.59 13.70 9.87
N ILE A 378 32.67 12.76 10.03
CA ILE A 378 32.98 11.33 10.11
C ILE A 378 32.85 10.73 8.72
N LEU A 379 33.91 10.06 8.25
CA LEU A 379 33.95 9.43 6.93
C LEU A 379 33.82 7.91 7.06
N PHE A 380 32.83 7.33 6.39
CA PHE A 380 32.66 5.90 6.19
C PHE A 380 32.93 5.52 4.74
N PRO A 381 34.17 5.08 4.41
CA PRO A 381 34.46 4.57 3.09
C PRO A 381 33.73 3.24 2.88
N TYR A 382 33.11 3.06 1.72
CA TYR A 382 32.49 1.79 1.32
C TYR A 382 33.04 1.27 -0.02
N ARG A 383 32.85 -0.02 -0.29
CA ARG A 383 33.41 -0.69 -1.47
C ARG A 383 32.70 -0.32 -2.78
N LEU A 384 33.40 -0.48 -3.89
CA LEU A 384 32.81 -0.38 -5.24
C LEU A 384 32.02 -1.66 -5.63
N GLU A 385 31.22 -1.53 -6.69
CA GLU A 385 30.42 -2.61 -7.31
C GLU A 385 31.25 -3.50 -8.27
N ASN A 386 32.57 -3.29 -8.37
CA ASN A 386 33.42 -3.90 -9.41
C ASN A 386 33.52 -5.44 -9.32
N VAL A 387 33.29 -6.01 -8.13
CA VAL A 387 33.34 -7.45 -7.89
C VAL A 387 32.02 -7.88 -7.26
N LYS A 388 31.27 -8.73 -7.96
CA LYS A 388 30.03 -9.31 -7.45
C LYS A 388 30.35 -10.22 -6.27
N LEU A 389 29.66 -10.00 -5.15
CA LEU A 389 29.82 -10.82 -3.95
C LEU A 389 28.92 -12.05 -4.01
N GLU A 390 29.47 -13.19 -3.58
CA GLU A 390 28.66 -14.36 -3.26
C GLU A 390 27.71 -14.07 -2.09
N SER A 391 26.59 -14.80 -2.01
CA SER A 391 25.53 -14.53 -1.02
C SER A 391 26.04 -14.45 0.43
N GLN A 392 26.94 -15.36 0.81
CA GLN A 392 27.54 -15.39 2.15
C GLN A 392 28.46 -14.18 2.39
N GLN A 393 29.31 -13.83 1.42
CA GLN A 393 30.21 -12.69 1.51
C GLN A 393 29.43 -11.37 1.57
N ALA A 394 28.37 -11.25 0.77
CA ALA A 394 27.47 -10.10 0.77
C ALA A 394 26.80 -9.92 2.13
N PHE A 395 26.31 -11.01 2.74
CA PHE A 395 25.73 -10.96 4.08
C PHE A 395 26.77 -10.52 5.12
N ILE A 396 27.94 -11.16 5.17
CA ILE A 396 28.99 -10.82 6.15
C ILE A 396 29.41 -9.36 6.01
N TYR A 397 29.60 -8.87 4.78
CA TYR A 397 29.93 -7.47 4.55
C TYR A 397 28.85 -6.54 5.12
N ARG A 398 27.58 -6.78 4.79
CA ARG A 398 26.46 -5.93 5.23
C ARG A 398 26.27 -5.96 6.74
N PHE A 399 26.35 -7.15 7.34
CA PHE A 399 26.24 -7.38 8.77
C PHE A 399 27.35 -6.62 9.52
N THR A 400 28.62 -6.90 9.18
CA THR A 400 29.78 -6.31 9.85
C THR A 400 29.84 -4.80 9.66
N PHE A 401 29.58 -4.31 8.46
CA PHE A 401 29.61 -2.87 8.18
C PHE A 401 28.52 -2.13 8.94
N SER A 402 27.31 -2.71 9.05
CA SER A 402 26.21 -2.11 9.82
C SER A 402 26.55 -2.04 11.31
N LEU A 403 27.08 -3.12 11.87
CA LEU A 403 27.47 -3.20 13.28
C LEU A 403 28.56 -2.19 13.62
N LEU A 404 29.65 -2.18 12.85
CA LEU A 404 30.78 -1.28 13.09
C LEU A 404 30.40 0.19 12.90
N ALA A 405 29.66 0.53 11.84
CA ALA A 405 29.21 1.90 11.61
C ALA A 405 28.36 2.42 12.79
N TYR A 406 27.45 1.60 13.30
CA TYR A 406 26.62 1.95 14.44
C TYR A 406 27.42 2.11 15.73
N ILE A 407 28.29 1.14 16.06
CA ILE A 407 29.13 1.18 17.27
C ILE A 407 30.04 2.42 17.24
N CYS A 408 30.71 2.70 16.12
CA CYS A 408 31.57 3.87 15.99
C CYS A 408 30.80 5.17 16.26
N LEU A 409 29.60 5.32 15.70
CA LEU A 409 28.76 6.49 15.94
C LEU A 409 28.33 6.55 17.40
N GLN A 410 27.87 5.44 18.00
CA GLN A 410 27.46 5.40 19.40
C GLN A 410 28.59 5.81 20.35
N VAL A 411 29.81 5.31 20.15
CA VAL A 411 30.98 5.67 20.97
C VAL A 411 31.27 7.17 20.90
N LEU A 412 31.22 7.76 19.71
CA LEU A 412 31.48 9.19 19.51
C LEU A 412 30.37 10.07 20.10
N LEU A 413 29.14 9.56 20.12
CA LEU A 413 27.94 10.29 20.51
C LEU A 413 27.59 10.14 22.00
N LYS A 414 28.10 9.11 22.70
CA LYS A 414 27.76 8.80 24.12
C LYS A 414 27.85 9.99 25.07
N LYS A 415 28.78 10.93 24.83
CA LYS A 415 29.01 12.13 25.67
C LYS A 415 28.40 13.42 25.09
N GLN A 416 27.73 13.34 23.95
CA GLN A 416 27.19 14.49 23.26
C GLN A 416 25.70 14.63 23.55
N SER A 417 25.22 15.85 23.76
CA SER A 417 23.78 16.11 23.93
C SER A 417 23.20 16.71 22.66
N ARG A 418 22.16 16.05 22.10
CA ARG A 418 21.23 16.64 21.12
C ARG A 418 21.88 17.30 19.89
N LEU A 419 22.80 16.60 19.22
CA LEU A 419 23.39 17.03 17.95
C LEU A 419 22.39 16.93 16.77
N PHE A 420 22.65 17.70 15.73
CA PHE A 420 22.20 17.44 14.38
C PHE A 420 23.25 16.62 13.62
N ILE A 421 22.84 15.49 13.04
CA ILE A 421 23.71 14.52 12.37
C ILE A 421 23.21 14.35 10.92
N PRO A 422 23.67 15.21 9.99
CA PRO A 422 23.36 15.03 8.58
C PRO A 422 24.18 13.86 8.02
N ILE A 423 23.50 12.81 7.58
CA ILE A 423 24.11 11.64 6.95
C ILE A 423 24.02 11.80 5.43
N LEU A 424 25.16 12.05 4.78
CA LEU A 424 25.25 12.19 3.34
C LEU A 424 25.89 10.94 2.72
N ARG A 425 25.38 10.49 1.57
CA ARG A 425 25.98 9.42 0.77
C ARG A 425 26.26 9.90 -0.65
N LEU A 426 27.52 9.83 -1.11
CA LEU A 426 27.83 9.99 -2.53
C LEU A 426 27.71 8.63 -3.21
N HIS A 427 27.10 8.58 -4.40
CA HIS A 427 26.92 7.33 -5.13
C HIS A 427 27.13 7.50 -6.64
N LEU A 428 27.48 6.39 -7.28
CA LEU A 428 27.84 6.29 -8.69
C LEU A 428 26.69 5.77 -9.55
N HIS A 429 25.65 5.19 -8.95
CA HIS A 429 24.53 4.56 -9.66
C HIS A 429 23.18 5.13 -9.21
N ASN A 430 22.17 5.08 -10.07
CA ASN A 430 20.81 5.53 -9.77
C ASN A 430 19.95 4.34 -9.34
N LYS A 431 18.64 4.59 -9.17
CA LYS A 431 17.67 3.58 -8.75
C LYS A 431 17.39 2.49 -9.80
N GLU A 432 17.73 2.74 -11.07
CA GLU A 432 17.51 1.81 -12.19
C GLU A 432 18.69 0.84 -12.35
N ASP A 433 19.87 1.23 -11.89
CA ASP A 433 21.08 0.44 -11.95
C ASP A 433 21.05 -0.74 -10.93
N ASP A 434 21.63 -1.88 -11.30
CA ASP A 434 21.86 -2.97 -10.34
C ASP A 434 23.12 -2.74 -9.51
N ALA A 435 22.97 -1.96 -8.43
CA ALA A 435 24.04 -1.64 -7.48
C ALA A 435 23.71 -2.14 -6.05
N PRO A 436 23.97 -3.43 -5.72
CA PRO A 436 23.58 -4.03 -4.44
C PRO A 436 24.28 -3.47 -3.19
N ILE A 437 25.49 -2.91 -3.31
CA ILE A 437 26.20 -2.23 -2.21
C ILE A 437 25.61 -0.85 -2.00
N GLU A 438 25.40 -0.06 -3.05
CA GLU A 438 24.81 1.28 -2.90
C GLU A 438 23.37 1.22 -2.40
N LYS A 439 22.57 0.23 -2.85
CA LYS A 439 21.25 -0.09 -2.27
C LYS A 439 21.34 -0.39 -0.77
N PHE A 440 22.35 -1.14 -0.34
CA PHE A 440 22.61 -1.40 1.08
C PHE A 440 23.00 -0.12 1.84
N ILE A 441 23.87 0.74 1.31
CA ILE A 441 24.27 1.99 1.97
C ILE A 441 23.07 2.94 2.11
N VAL A 442 22.17 2.99 1.12
CA VAL A 442 20.89 3.72 1.23
C VAL A 442 20.08 3.21 2.42
N SER A 443 19.91 1.88 2.53
CA SER A 443 19.22 1.23 3.64
C SER A 443 19.87 1.53 5.00
N LEU A 444 21.16 1.27 5.14
CA LEU A 444 21.91 1.49 6.38
C LEU A 444 21.85 2.95 6.83
N SER A 445 22.02 3.92 5.93
CA SER A 445 21.94 5.34 6.29
C SER A 445 20.56 5.71 6.86
N GLY A 446 19.49 5.11 6.35
CA GLY A 446 18.14 5.26 6.89
C GLY A 446 17.98 4.61 8.27
N VAL A 447 18.50 3.40 8.45
CA VAL A 447 18.50 2.69 9.74
C VAL A 447 19.28 3.48 10.80
N LEU A 448 20.48 3.94 10.48
CA LEU A 448 21.29 4.78 11.38
C LEU A 448 20.55 6.08 11.71
N SER A 449 19.97 6.74 10.72
CA SER A 449 19.16 7.94 10.96
C SER A 449 17.99 7.67 11.91
N HIS A 450 17.30 6.54 11.76
CA HIS A 450 16.22 6.16 12.65
C HIS A 450 16.71 5.92 14.07
N LEU A 451 17.77 5.14 14.28
CA LEU A 451 18.28 4.86 15.63
C LEU A 451 18.86 6.10 16.32
N LEU A 452 19.59 6.94 15.60
CA LEU A 452 20.21 8.14 16.16
C LEU A 452 19.18 9.22 16.55
N ASN A 453 18.02 9.25 15.89
CA ASN A 453 16.93 10.15 16.25
C ASN A 453 16.31 9.85 17.63
N GLU A 454 16.71 8.79 18.32
CA GLU A 454 16.25 8.51 19.68
C GLU A 454 16.76 9.54 20.70
N LEU A 455 18.00 10.02 20.51
CA LEU A 455 18.69 10.97 21.40
C LEU A 455 19.19 12.24 20.68
N HIS A 456 19.35 12.17 19.36
CA HIS A 456 19.84 13.25 18.51
C HIS A 456 18.81 13.60 17.43
N ARG A 457 19.20 14.43 16.46
CA ARG A 457 18.43 14.71 15.24
C ARG A 457 19.23 14.26 14.05
N ALA A 458 18.79 13.24 13.34
CA ALA A 458 19.49 12.68 12.20
C ALA A 458 18.58 12.62 10.98
N ASN A 459 19.15 12.83 9.80
CA ASN A 459 18.48 12.55 8.55
C ASN A 459 19.49 12.10 7.49
N ALA A 460 19.05 11.33 6.51
CA ALA A 460 19.93 10.72 5.51
C ALA A 460 19.52 11.05 4.07
N GLN A 461 20.45 11.57 3.27
CA GLN A 461 20.24 11.83 1.85
C GLN A 461 21.43 11.44 0.99
N GLY A 462 21.17 11.24 -0.30
CA GLY A 462 22.18 10.83 -1.27
C GLY A 462 22.33 11.77 -2.45
N ILE A 463 23.54 11.83 -3.00
CA ILE A 463 23.89 12.60 -4.19
C ILE A 463 24.47 11.67 -5.25
N ASP A 464 23.78 11.57 -6.39
CA ASP A 464 24.30 10.92 -7.60
C ASP A 464 25.32 11.86 -8.24
N ILE A 465 26.59 11.45 -8.22
CA ILE A 465 27.67 12.33 -8.67
C ILE A 465 27.77 12.45 -10.19
N ARG A 466 27.15 11.56 -10.97
CA ARG A 466 27.18 11.59 -12.44
C ARG A 466 26.51 12.83 -13.02
N ASP A 467 25.45 13.27 -12.36
CA ASP A 467 24.59 14.37 -12.79
C ASP A 467 24.94 15.71 -12.13
N LEU A 468 26.02 15.78 -11.34
CA LEU A 468 26.34 16.98 -10.56
C LEU A 468 26.58 18.21 -11.42
N GLN A 469 27.26 18.06 -12.55
CA GLN A 469 27.53 19.20 -13.44
C GLN A 469 26.25 19.75 -14.10
N SER A 470 25.36 18.87 -14.56
CA SER A 470 24.16 19.25 -15.31
C SER A 470 22.97 19.64 -14.41
N LYS A 471 22.78 18.93 -13.29
CA LYS A 471 21.61 19.06 -12.40
C LYS A 471 21.95 19.53 -10.99
N GLY A 472 23.23 19.69 -10.64
CA GLY A 472 23.68 20.03 -9.29
C GLY A 472 23.08 21.33 -8.74
N LYS A 473 22.88 22.35 -9.60
CA LYS A 473 22.27 23.64 -9.22
C LYS A 473 20.87 23.51 -8.60
N TYR A 474 20.13 22.46 -8.91
CA TYR A 474 18.80 22.20 -8.36
C TYR A 474 18.80 21.02 -7.38
N LYS A 475 19.57 19.96 -7.69
CA LYS A 475 19.63 18.75 -6.86
C LYS A 475 20.24 19.04 -5.48
N ILE A 476 21.34 19.78 -5.39
CA ILE A 476 22.03 20.03 -4.12
C ILE A 476 21.11 20.80 -3.15
N PRO A 477 20.51 21.96 -3.52
CA PRO A 477 19.60 22.66 -2.61
C PRO A 477 18.45 21.79 -2.10
N ASN A 478 17.84 20.95 -2.96
CA ASN A 478 16.76 20.06 -2.55
C ASN A 478 17.26 18.95 -1.61
N VAL A 479 18.43 18.37 -1.87
CA VAL A 479 19.06 17.40 -0.97
C VAL A 479 19.29 18.02 0.41
N MET A 480 19.83 19.24 0.47
CA MET A 480 20.05 19.95 1.73
C MET A 480 18.72 20.29 2.43
N SER A 481 17.72 20.77 1.69
CA SER A 481 16.38 21.04 2.23
C SER A 481 15.75 19.80 2.86
N SER A 482 15.85 18.65 2.18
CA SER A 482 15.35 17.38 2.72
C SER A 482 16.15 16.93 3.94
N LEU A 483 17.48 17.05 3.95
CA LEU A 483 18.32 16.76 5.13
C LEU A 483 17.89 17.57 6.36
N TYR A 484 17.62 18.86 6.18
CA TYR A 484 17.23 19.77 7.26
C TYR A 484 15.77 19.62 7.71
N SER A 485 14.96 18.78 7.05
CA SER A 485 13.54 18.59 7.39
C SER A 485 13.29 18.09 8.82
N VAL A 486 14.29 17.50 9.50
CA VAL A 486 14.17 17.06 10.92
C VAL A 486 14.45 18.15 11.94
N LEU A 487 14.97 19.30 11.50
CA LEU A 487 15.25 20.43 12.40
C LEU A 487 13.95 21.11 12.87
N PRO A 488 13.93 21.64 14.11
CA PRO A 488 12.77 22.36 14.64
C PRO A 488 12.40 23.55 13.74
N LYS A 489 11.09 23.75 13.58
CA LYS A 489 10.53 24.84 12.79
C LYS A 489 9.54 25.63 13.63
N LYS A 490 9.50 26.93 13.42
CA LYS A 490 8.47 27.82 13.96
C LYS A 490 7.61 28.29 12.80
N PHE A 491 6.30 28.15 12.97
CA PHE A 491 5.29 28.58 12.02
C PHE A 491 4.53 29.78 12.58
N THR A 492 4.36 30.81 11.76
CA THR A 492 3.54 31.98 12.06
C THR A 492 2.33 31.98 11.14
N ALA A 493 1.13 31.92 11.71
CA ALA A 493 -0.12 31.91 10.96
C ALA A 493 -0.95 33.15 11.29
N THR A 494 -1.83 33.54 10.37
CA THR A 494 -2.83 34.60 10.61
C THR A 494 -3.84 34.20 11.70
N VAL A 495 -4.13 32.90 11.81
CA VAL A 495 -4.96 32.31 12.86
C VAL A 495 -4.12 31.24 13.56
N ASN A 496 -3.93 31.38 14.88
CA ASN A 496 -3.19 30.40 15.68
C ASN A 496 -4.15 29.59 16.56
N PRO A 497 -3.80 28.33 16.87
CA PRO A 497 -4.58 27.47 17.76
C PRO A 497 -4.83 28.09 19.13
N GLN A 498 -6.05 27.95 19.63
CA GLN A 498 -6.48 28.61 20.85
C GLN A 498 -6.63 27.66 22.05
N LEU A 499 -7.10 26.44 21.81
CA LEU A 499 -7.49 25.48 22.85
C LEU A 499 -6.37 24.49 23.19
N VAL A 500 -5.54 24.12 22.21
CA VAL A 500 -4.50 23.11 22.41
C VAL A 500 -3.13 23.77 22.54
N ASP A 501 -2.56 23.76 23.75
CA ASP A 501 -1.19 24.29 23.98
C ASP A 501 -0.10 23.33 23.49
N LYS A 502 -0.28 22.02 23.73
CA LYS A 502 0.67 20.96 23.37
C LYS A 502 -0.05 19.74 22.81
N LEU A 503 0.34 19.35 21.61
CA LEU A 503 -0.11 18.13 20.95
C LEU A 503 1.08 17.26 20.56
N ALA A 504 0.98 15.97 20.82
CA ALA A 504 1.93 14.97 20.33
C ALA A 504 1.31 14.18 19.17
N ILE A 505 2.04 14.05 18.06
CA ILE A 505 1.71 13.10 17.00
C ILE A 505 2.62 11.88 17.18
N ILE A 506 2.03 10.71 17.35
CA ILE A 506 2.74 9.44 17.48
C ILE A 506 2.41 8.60 16.25
N VAL A 507 3.42 8.29 15.44
CA VAL A 507 3.26 7.45 14.25
C VAL A 507 3.89 6.10 14.51
N VAL A 508 3.17 5.02 14.20
CA VAL A 508 3.60 3.64 14.47
C VAL A 508 3.54 2.74 13.24
N SER A 509 4.48 1.80 13.19
CA SER A 509 4.60 0.78 12.15
C SER A 509 5.34 -0.44 12.69
N SER A 510 5.31 -1.55 11.96
CA SER A 510 6.14 -2.72 12.28
C SER A 510 6.61 -3.45 11.03
N ARG A 511 7.66 -4.25 11.21
CA ARG A 511 8.16 -5.19 10.22
C ARG A 511 8.54 -6.50 10.89
N GLU A 512 8.14 -7.62 10.30
CA GLU A 512 8.62 -8.94 10.76
C GLU A 512 10.16 -9.01 10.63
N SER A 513 10.81 -9.64 11.61
CA SER A 513 12.26 -9.72 11.72
C SER A 513 12.84 -11.04 11.18
N ASP A 514 12.10 -12.15 11.33
CA ASP A 514 12.49 -13.49 10.88
C ASP A 514 11.27 -14.26 10.36
N ARG A 515 11.31 -14.70 9.10
CA ARG A 515 10.26 -15.55 8.50
C ARG A 515 10.80 -16.93 8.21
N ARG A 516 10.60 -17.89 9.14
CA ARG A 516 10.60 -19.31 8.76
C ARG A 516 9.22 -19.65 8.22
N TRP A 517 9.16 -20.20 7.01
CA TRP A 517 7.89 -20.62 6.40
C TRP A 517 7.22 -21.67 7.31
N GLY A 518 5.98 -21.41 7.75
CA GLY A 518 5.19 -22.34 8.57
C GLY A 518 5.45 -22.31 10.08
N SER A 519 6.14 -21.30 10.61
CA SER A 519 6.30 -21.10 12.06
C SER A 519 5.31 -20.05 12.61
N ASP A 520 4.67 -20.37 13.74
CA ASP A 520 3.82 -19.44 14.48
C ASP A 520 4.63 -18.49 15.37
N GLN A 521 5.86 -18.88 15.75
CA GLN A 521 6.79 -18.00 16.44
C GLN A 521 7.40 -17.01 15.45
N LYS A 522 7.10 -15.73 15.67
CA LYS A 522 7.57 -14.61 14.86
C LYS A 522 7.98 -13.46 15.76
N LEU A 523 9.17 -12.94 15.50
CA LEU A 523 9.63 -11.67 16.05
C LEU A 523 9.31 -10.55 15.07
N SER A 524 8.88 -9.43 15.61
CA SER A 524 8.54 -8.23 14.85
C SER A 524 9.21 -7.02 15.49
N ASN A 525 9.82 -6.19 14.66
CA ASN A 525 10.35 -4.90 15.07
C ASN A 525 9.23 -3.86 14.95
N LEU A 526 8.78 -3.33 16.08
CA LEU A 526 7.92 -2.16 16.16
C LEU A 526 8.81 -0.92 16.05
N MET A 527 8.40 0.04 15.22
CA MET A 527 9.14 1.28 14.99
C MET A 527 8.18 2.47 14.88
N GLY A 528 8.62 3.63 15.34
CA GLY A 528 7.78 4.82 15.30
C GLY A 528 8.54 6.13 15.45
N GLU A 529 7.79 7.22 15.33
CA GLU A 529 8.28 8.58 15.57
C GLU A 529 7.28 9.42 16.34
N ILE A 530 7.80 10.38 17.11
CA ILE A 530 7.02 11.29 17.93
C ILE A 530 7.34 12.72 17.52
N LEU A 531 6.30 13.45 17.11
CA LEU A 531 6.37 14.88 16.84
C LEU A 531 5.68 15.68 17.92
N SER A 532 6.24 16.85 18.21
CA SER A 532 5.71 17.83 19.14
C SER A 532 5.23 19.04 18.37
N LEU A 533 3.98 19.42 18.57
CA LEU A 533 3.43 20.70 18.18
C LEU A 533 3.10 21.47 19.45
N ARG A 534 3.71 22.65 19.61
CA ARG A 534 3.54 23.48 20.80
C ARG A 534 3.25 24.90 20.40
N ARG A 535 2.22 25.48 21.01
CA ARG A 535 1.97 26.91 20.90
C ARG A 535 3.08 27.68 21.62
N GLN A 536 3.42 28.83 21.06
CA GLN A 536 4.31 29.84 21.62
C GLN A 536 3.67 31.22 21.37
N ASP A 537 4.14 32.25 22.09
CA ASP A 537 3.55 33.61 22.06
C ASP A 537 3.40 34.19 20.65
N GLN A 538 4.24 33.78 19.70
CA GLN A 538 4.24 34.24 18.31
C GLN A 538 4.21 33.09 17.30
N GLY A 539 3.48 32.01 17.58
CA GLY A 539 3.24 30.95 16.59
C GLY A 539 3.34 29.53 17.15
N ILE A 540 3.65 28.58 16.27
CA ILE A 540 3.62 27.15 16.59
C ILE A 540 4.98 26.55 16.30
N ARG A 541 5.57 25.91 17.31
CA ARG A 541 6.82 25.16 17.15
C ARG A 541 6.53 23.71 16.84
N VAL A 542 7.00 23.26 15.67
CA VAL A 542 6.92 21.87 15.21
C VAL A 542 8.32 21.26 15.25
N GLN A 543 8.45 20.10 15.91
CA GLN A 543 9.74 19.40 15.97
C GLN A 543 9.55 17.89 16.06
N LEU A 544 10.43 17.14 15.41
CA LEU A 544 10.65 15.72 15.73
C LEU A 544 11.27 15.66 17.13
N LEU A 545 10.57 15.03 18.09
CA LEU A 545 11.08 14.83 19.43
C LEU A 545 12.08 13.68 19.47
N LYS A 546 11.66 12.53 18.95
CA LYS A 546 12.48 11.34 18.79
C LYS A 546 11.83 10.31 17.89
N THR A 547 12.62 9.35 17.46
CA THR A 547 12.17 8.05 16.97
C THR A 547 12.25 7.00 18.09
N PHE A 548 11.57 5.89 17.90
CA PHE A 548 11.68 4.73 18.76
C PHE A 548 11.62 3.43 17.95
N SER A 549 12.18 2.36 18.51
CA SER A 549 12.05 1.02 17.95
C SER A 549 12.33 -0.01 19.04
N ASP A 550 11.62 -1.14 18.97
CA ASP A 550 11.80 -2.28 19.87
C ASP A 550 11.34 -3.58 19.21
N ASN A 551 11.89 -4.72 19.65
CA ASN A 551 11.54 -6.04 19.16
C ASN A 551 10.56 -6.72 20.11
N TYR A 552 9.50 -7.29 19.52
CA TYR A 552 8.42 -7.96 20.24
C TYR A 552 8.15 -9.33 19.64
N GLU A 553 7.60 -10.23 20.45
CA GLU A 553 6.82 -11.33 19.92
C GLU A 553 5.58 -10.77 19.21
N ASN A 554 5.23 -11.32 18.05
CA ASN A 554 4.31 -10.68 17.11
C ASN A 554 2.93 -10.31 17.70
N GLN A 555 2.40 -11.09 18.65
CA GLN A 555 1.12 -10.72 19.29
C GLN A 555 1.30 -9.66 20.37
N GLN A 556 2.42 -9.66 21.11
CA GLN A 556 2.65 -8.75 22.24
C GLN A 556 2.57 -7.28 21.81
N MET A 557 3.09 -6.93 20.63
CA MET A 557 3.06 -5.55 20.14
C MET A 557 1.65 -5.01 19.86
N PHE A 558 0.67 -5.89 19.64
CA PHE A 558 -0.74 -5.54 19.43
C PHE A 558 -1.58 -5.61 20.70
N ARG A 559 -0.93 -5.81 21.86
CA ARG A 559 -1.58 -5.86 23.17
C ARG A 559 -0.98 -4.83 24.12
N GLN A 560 0.33 -4.87 24.31
CA GLN A 560 1.03 -4.04 25.29
C GLN A 560 2.41 -3.59 24.78
N PRO A 561 2.47 -2.64 23.83
CA PRO A 561 3.72 -2.11 23.30
C PRO A 561 4.39 -1.15 24.30
N THR A 562 5.21 -1.70 25.19
CA THR A 562 5.92 -0.97 26.27
C THR A 562 6.62 0.31 25.83
N VAL A 563 7.31 0.28 24.68
CA VAL A 563 8.04 1.45 24.16
C VAL A 563 7.12 2.64 23.88
N ILE A 564 5.86 2.40 23.50
CA ILE A 564 4.88 3.46 23.27
C ILE A 564 4.33 3.97 24.60
N ILE A 565 4.00 3.05 25.51
CA ILE A 565 3.47 3.36 26.84
C ILE A 565 4.43 4.28 27.60
N ASP A 566 5.71 3.91 27.62
CA ASP A 566 6.76 4.67 28.31
C ASP A 566 6.92 6.09 27.74
N GLU A 567 6.85 6.24 26.41
CA GLU A 567 6.98 7.56 25.78
C GLU A 567 5.76 8.44 26.00
N VAL A 568 4.55 7.86 26.03
CA VAL A 568 3.32 8.58 26.37
C VAL A 568 3.35 9.06 27.82
N ALA A 569 3.79 8.22 28.76
CA ALA A 569 3.97 8.62 30.15
C ALA A 569 4.98 9.77 30.30
N LYS A 570 6.12 9.71 29.59
CA LYS A 570 7.12 10.81 29.57
C LYS A 570 6.55 12.10 28.99
N LEU A 571 5.72 12.03 27.96
CA LEU A 571 5.06 13.20 27.37
C LEU A 571 3.99 13.77 28.29
N TYR A 572 3.22 12.91 28.95
CA TYR A 572 2.24 13.31 29.95
C TYR A 572 2.87 14.15 31.07
N GLN A 573 4.01 13.71 31.59
CA GLN A 573 4.82 14.45 32.58
C GLN A 573 5.32 15.80 32.06
N LYS A 574 5.51 15.96 30.74
CA LYS A 574 5.89 17.22 30.08
C LYS A 574 4.70 18.15 29.79
N GLY A 575 3.51 17.78 30.25
CA GLY A 575 2.28 18.55 30.13
C GLY A 575 1.52 18.34 28.82
N TYR A 576 1.82 17.27 28.05
CA TYR A 576 0.99 16.92 26.90
C TYR A 576 -0.31 16.27 27.39
N ARG A 577 -1.43 16.66 26.79
CA ARG A 577 -2.76 16.10 27.06
C ARG A 577 -3.47 15.62 25.80
N HIS A 578 -3.08 16.10 24.62
CA HIS A 578 -3.64 15.68 23.34
C HIS A 578 -2.62 14.81 22.58
N PHE A 579 -3.05 13.61 22.19
CA PHE A 579 -2.24 12.62 21.50
C PHE A 579 -2.94 12.18 20.21
N VAL A 580 -2.39 12.56 19.08
CA VAL A 580 -2.80 12.04 17.77
C VAL A 580 -1.99 10.78 17.51
N TYR A 581 -2.66 9.63 17.53
CA TYR A 581 -2.02 8.32 17.37
C TYR A 581 -2.32 7.79 15.96
N ILE A 582 -1.28 7.63 15.13
CA ILE A 582 -1.41 7.38 13.69
C ILE A 582 -0.80 6.04 13.31
N ALA A 583 -1.56 5.23 12.58
CA ALA A 583 -1.09 4.02 11.90
C ALA A 583 -1.58 4.00 10.45
N LYS A 584 -0.95 3.17 9.60
CA LYS A 584 -1.49 2.89 8.28
C LYS A 584 -2.78 2.08 8.41
N ALA A 585 -3.81 2.40 7.63
CA ALA A 585 -4.97 1.53 7.50
C ALA A 585 -4.50 0.09 7.12
N PRO A 586 -4.94 -0.95 7.83
CA PRO A 586 -4.46 -2.30 7.58
C PRO A 586 -4.86 -2.74 6.17
N TYR A 587 -3.88 -3.19 5.39
CA TYR A 587 -4.10 -3.71 4.05
C TYR A 587 -4.61 -5.14 4.16
N THR A 588 -5.92 -5.31 4.33
CA THR A 588 -6.54 -6.63 4.41
C THR A 588 -7.54 -6.79 3.29
N SER A 589 -7.50 -7.93 2.61
CA SER A 589 -8.62 -8.44 1.81
C SER A 589 -9.86 -8.69 2.70
N THR A 590 -9.64 -8.75 4.02
CA THR A 590 -10.60 -9.09 5.08
C THR A 590 -10.97 -7.86 5.91
N LEU A 591 -11.96 -7.09 5.47
CA LEU A 591 -12.32 -5.80 6.07
C LEU A 591 -13.26 -5.93 7.29
N HIS A 592 -13.07 -6.99 8.09
CA HIS A 592 -13.68 -7.12 9.41
C HIS A 592 -12.74 -6.51 10.46
N MET A 593 -12.33 -5.26 10.24
CA MET A 593 -11.42 -4.56 11.15
C MET A 593 -12.00 -4.46 12.56
N THR A 594 -13.32 -4.29 12.67
CA THR A 594 -14.02 -3.98 13.93
C THR A 594 -14.93 -5.10 14.45
N GLN A 595 -14.92 -6.28 13.81
CA GLN A 595 -15.92 -7.34 14.05
C GLN A 595 -15.34 -8.65 14.58
N LYS A 596 -14.02 -8.81 14.69
CA LYS A 596 -13.45 -10.02 15.31
C LYS A 596 -13.69 -9.99 16.83
N PRO A 597 -14.08 -11.11 17.47
CA PRO A 597 -14.29 -11.18 18.92
C PRO A 597 -13.10 -10.66 19.74
N ASP A 598 -11.88 -10.74 19.19
CA ASP A 598 -10.63 -10.31 19.82
C ASP A 598 -10.12 -8.94 19.34
N ASP A 599 -10.84 -8.21 18.46
CA ASP A 599 -10.39 -6.95 17.82
C ASP A 599 -9.00 -7.02 17.14
N ASP A 600 -8.47 -8.22 16.89
CA ASP A 600 -7.16 -8.49 16.27
C ASP A 600 -6.96 -7.81 14.91
N GLY A 601 -8.04 -7.37 14.24
CA GLY A 601 -8.00 -6.66 12.97
C GLY A 601 -7.57 -5.19 13.05
N LEU A 602 -7.62 -4.58 14.25
CA LEU A 602 -7.22 -3.18 14.46
C LEU A 602 -5.72 -3.00 14.72
N PHE A 603 -4.99 -4.09 15.00
CA PHE A 603 -3.54 -4.08 15.22
C PHE A 603 -3.10 -3.01 16.24
N PHE A 604 -2.37 -1.98 15.81
CA PHE A 604 -1.93 -0.88 16.68
C PHE A 604 -3.09 -0.03 17.22
N MET A 605 -4.28 -0.13 16.63
CA MET A 605 -5.50 0.52 17.08
C MET A 605 -6.39 -0.43 17.91
N SER A 606 -5.88 -1.57 18.39
CA SER A 606 -6.67 -2.49 19.21
C SER A 606 -7.09 -1.84 20.53
N LYS A 607 -8.19 -2.31 21.11
CA LYS A 607 -8.64 -1.88 22.44
C LYS A 607 -7.56 -2.08 23.50
N GLU A 608 -6.82 -3.18 23.42
CA GLU A 608 -5.74 -3.50 24.37
C GLU A 608 -4.59 -2.50 24.28
N VAL A 609 -4.17 -2.15 23.06
CA VAL A 609 -3.11 -1.13 22.86
C VAL A 609 -3.58 0.22 23.37
N ILE A 610 -4.75 0.69 22.95
CA ILE A 610 -5.26 2.01 23.35
C ILE A 610 -5.47 2.09 24.87
N ARG A 611 -5.98 1.03 25.50
CA ARG A 611 -6.09 0.93 26.96
C ARG A 611 -4.73 1.00 27.63
N SER A 612 -3.75 0.26 27.12
CA SER A 612 -2.39 0.24 27.66
C SER A 612 -1.68 1.60 27.49
N VAL A 613 -1.92 2.29 26.38
CA VAL A 613 -1.38 3.62 26.10
C VAL A 613 -2.02 4.69 27.00
N LYS A 614 -3.34 4.62 27.23
CA LYS A 614 -4.02 5.50 28.18
C LYS A 614 -3.55 5.26 29.61
N ALA A 615 -3.30 4.00 29.97
CA ALA A 615 -2.90 3.56 31.29
C ALA A 615 -3.80 4.21 32.38
N GLN A 616 -3.19 4.84 33.38
CA GLN A 616 -3.88 5.54 34.47
C GLN A 616 -4.12 7.04 34.22
N HIS A 617 -3.79 7.54 33.02
CA HIS A 617 -3.85 8.96 32.69
C HIS A 617 -5.26 9.35 32.19
N ASN A 618 -6.21 9.52 33.10
CA ASN A 618 -7.61 9.75 32.75
C ASN A 618 -7.88 11.10 32.06
N ASP A 619 -6.98 12.08 32.22
CA ASP A 619 -7.11 13.44 31.68
C ASP A 619 -6.47 13.61 30.29
N ILE A 620 -5.90 12.55 29.68
CA ILE A 620 -5.41 12.62 28.31
C ILE A 620 -6.49 12.26 27.29
N LYS A 621 -6.42 12.92 26.13
CA LYS A 621 -7.24 12.67 24.97
C LYS A 621 -6.40 12.00 23.89
N ILE A 622 -6.80 10.79 23.50
CA ILE A 622 -6.16 10.04 22.43
C ILE A 622 -7.09 10.08 21.22
N TYR A 623 -6.54 10.42 20.06
CA TYR A 623 -7.23 10.49 18.77
C TYR A 623 -6.65 9.39 17.86
N PRO A 624 -7.28 8.20 17.83
CA PRO A 624 -6.82 7.08 17.00
C PRO A 624 -7.16 7.38 15.53
N ILE A 625 -6.14 7.45 14.68
CA ILE A 625 -6.27 7.89 13.30
C ILE A 625 -5.57 6.92 12.35
N PHE A 626 -6.30 6.42 11.35
CA PHE A 626 -5.71 5.79 10.18
C PHE A 626 -5.46 6.83 9.11
N TYR A 627 -4.29 6.75 8.47
CA TYR A 627 -4.05 7.45 7.22
C TYR A 627 -4.05 6.46 6.05
N ASP A 628 -4.59 6.91 4.92
CA ASP A 628 -4.51 6.19 3.65
C ASP A 628 -4.31 7.17 2.48
N LYS A 629 -4.11 6.63 1.28
CA LYS A 629 -3.94 7.40 0.05
C LYS A 629 -4.92 6.92 -1.00
N TYR A 630 -5.77 7.84 -1.46
CA TYR A 630 -6.58 7.65 -2.66
C TYR A 630 -6.12 8.58 -3.78
N TYR A 631 -6.82 8.52 -4.90
CA TYR A 631 -6.44 9.22 -6.13
C TYR A 631 -7.60 10.01 -6.70
N ALA A 632 -7.33 11.24 -7.16
CA ALA A 632 -8.31 12.14 -7.75
C ALA A 632 -7.81 12.72 -9.09
N VAL A 633 -8.73 13.07 -9.99
CA VAL A 633 -8.39 13.73 -11.25
C VAL A 633 -8.36 15.25 -11.04
N LYS A 634 -7.28 15.90 -11.49
CA LYS A 634 -7.17 17.37 -11.46
C LYS A 634 -7.86 17.95 -12.70
N LEU A 635 -9.10 18.41 -12.55
CA LEU A 635 -9.90 18.98 -13.65
C LEU A 635 -9.57 20.45 -13.95
N GLN A 636 -8.98 21.16 -12.99
CA GLN A 636 -8.61 22.58 -13.12
C GLN A 636 -7.13 22.79 -12.86
N GLN A 637 -6.53 23.76 -13.56
CA GLN A 637 -5.16 24.19 -13.30
C GLN A 637 -5.10 25.03 -12.02
N ILE A 638 -4.97 24.36 -10.89
CA ILE A 638 -4.62 24.98 -9.62
C ILE A 638 -3.12 25.28 -9.66
N GLY A 639 -2.74 26.52 -9.33
CA GLY A 639 -1.33 26.95 -9.22
C GLY A 639 -0.59 26.23 -8.09
N VAL A 640 0.50 26.84 -7.60
CA VAL A 640 1.26 26.32 -6.45
C VAL A 640 0.46 26.57 -5.17
N SER A 641 -0.57 25.76 -4.95
CA SER A 641 -1.48 25.87 -3.81
C SER A 641 -1.83 24.47 -3.32
N SER A 642 -1.64 24.24 -2.03
CA SER A 642 -2.09 23.01 -1.36
C SER A 642 -3.56 23.19 -0.98
N LEU A 643 -4.40 22.21 -1.29
CA LEU A 643 -5.81 22.17 -0.95
C LEU A 643 -6.04 21.21 0.20
N TYR A 644 -7.00 21.55 1.05
CA TYR A 644 -7.44 20.71 2.15
C TYR A 644 -8.98 20.67 2.16
N ILE A 645 -9.55 19.59 2.68
CA ILE A 645 -11.00 19.43 2.83
C ILE A 645 -11.26 18.95 4.25
N GLN A 646 -11.99 19.75 5.02
CA GLN A 646 -12.39 19.43 6.41
C GLN A 646 -13.84 18.95 6.52
N ASP A 647 -14.67 19.35 5.55
CA ASP A 647 -16.06 18.91 5.46
C ASP A 647 -16.15 17.72 4.51
N THR A 648 -16.18 16.54 5.11
CA THR A 648 -16.31 15.26 4.41
C THR A 648 -17.73 14.71 4.55
N ALA A 649 -18.71 15.50 5.00
CA ALA A 649 -20.08 15.04 5.24
C ALA A 649 -20.72 14.37 4.00
N ALA A 650 -20.40 14.86 2.80
CA ALA A 650 -20.84 14.25 1.54
C ALA A 650 -20.24 12.85 1.28
N LEU A 651 -19.16 12.50 1.97
CA LEU A 651 -18.48 11.19 1.94
C LEU A 651 -18.93 10.29 3.12
N THR A 652 -19.60 10.85 4.12
CA THR A 652 -19.88 10.20 5.41
C THR A 652 -21.32 10.38 5.86
N ASN A 653 -22.28 10.23 4.91
CA ASN A 653 -23.73 10.30 5.17
C ASN A 653 -24.06 9.78 6.59
N LEU A 654 -24.55 10.71 7.43
CA LEU A 654 -24.95 10.57 8.83
C LEU A 654 -23.82 10.38 9.88
N ILE A 655 -23.13 11.46 10.23
CA ILE A 655 -22.21 11.57 11.38
C ILE A 655 -22.85 11.13 12.73
N GLU A 656 -24.17 11.20 12.86
CA GLU A 656 -24.93 10.82 14.07
C GLU A 656 -25.34 9.34 14.11
N ASP A 657 -24.97 8.54 13.12
CA ASP A 657 -25.36 7.14 13.07
C ASP A 657 -24.44 6.26 13.97
N PRO A 658 -24.97 5.60 15.02
CA PRO A 658 -24.19 4.68 15.87
C PRO A 658 -23.64 3.46 15.11
N SER A 659 -24.14 3.21 13.90
CA SER A 659 -23.65 2.21 12.96
C SER A 659 -22.24 2.52 12.43
N GLN A 660 -21.83 3.80 12.44
CA GLN A 660 -20.53 4.20 11.90
C GLN A 660 -19.39 3.71 12.80
N LYS A 661 -18.46 2.97 12.19
CA LYS A 661 -17.27 2.44 12.88
C LYS A 661 -15.99 3.12 12.43
N SER A 662 -15.88 3.50 11.17
CA SER A 662 -14.70 4.19 10.60
C SER A 662 -15.13 5.35 9.73
N VAL A 663 -14.68 6.56 10.07
CA VAL A 663 -15.14 7.81 9.44
C VAL A 663 -13.95 8.65 8.98
N MET A 664 -13.91 8.97 7.70
CA MET A 664 -12.96 9.94 7.16
C MET A 664 -13.34 11.35 7.60
N PHE A 665 -12.37 12.16 8.01
CA PHE A 665 -12.64 13.49 8.54
C PHE A 665 -11.74 14.60 7.95
N PHE A 666 -10.65 14.24 7.26
CA PHE A 666 -9.72 15.22 6.71
C PHE A 666 -8.98 14.70 5.47
N ASN A 667 -8.95 15.49 4.39
CA ASN A 667 -8.24 15.17 3.15
C ASN A 667 -7.25 16.28 2.76
N LEU A 668 -6.09 15.88 2.25
CA LEU A 668 -5.01 16.78 1.82
C LEU A 668 -4.57 16.49 0.39
N PHE A 669 -4.50 17.54 -0.42
CA PHE A 669 -4.08 17.50 -1.81
C PHE A 669 -3.02 18.57 -2.09
N ASN A 670 -1.87 18.19 -2.65
CA ASN A 670 -0.76 19.15 -2.85
C ASN A 670 -0.79 19.89 -4.19
N GLY A 671 -1.70 19.53 -5.11
CA GLY A 671 -1.82 20.20 -6.41
C GLY A 671 -0.70 19.94 -7.41
N ILE A 672 0.33 19.14 -7.05
CA ILE A 672 1.55 18.95 -7.85
C ILE A 672 1.36 17.81 -8.86
N ASN A 673 1.53 18.14 -10.14
CA ASN A 673 1.64 17.14 -11.20
C ASN A 673 3.09 16.63 -11.27
N VAL A 674 3.30 15.33 -11.09
CA VAL A 674 4.63 14.70 -11.19
C VAL A 674 4.74 13.93 -12.52
N GLY A 675 5.60 14.40 -13.42
CA GLY A 675 5.84 13.78 -14.72
C GLY A 675 4.90 14.27 -15.84
N LYS A 676 5.14 13.80 -17.08
CA LYS A 676 4.42 14.25 -18.29
C LYS A 676 3.10 13.49 -18.55
N GLU A 677 2.88 12.34 -17.92
CA GLU A 677 1.69 11.48 -18.11
C GLU A 677 1.04 11.11 -16.76
N HIS A 678 0.45 12.08 -16.06
CA HIS A 678 -0.27 11.82 -14.80
C HIS A 678 -1.73 12.27 -14.92
N ASN A 679 -2.67 11.31 -14.95
CA ASN A 679 -4.11 11.62 -15.01
C ASN A 679 -4.74 11.66 -13.61
N TYR A 680 -4.12 11.00 -12.65
CA TYR A 680 -4.58 10.90 -11.27
C TYR A 680 -3.53 11.46 -10.35
N ASN A 681 -3.92 12.17 -9.31
CA ASN A 681 -3.04 12.72 -8.31
C ASN A 681 -3.40 12.17 -6.95
N GLY A 682 -2.39 11.94 -6.10
CA GLY A 682 -2.62 11.40 -4.77
C GLY A 682 -3.31 12.40 -3.85
N VAL A 683 -4.18 11.89 -3.00
CA VAL A 683 -4.80 12.61 -1.87
C VAL A 683 -4.56 11.77 -0.62
N ILE A 684 -4.06 12.38 0.46
CA ILE A 684 -4.00 11.71 1.76
C ILE A 684 -5.35 11.89 2.44
N SER A 685 -5.92 10.78 2.90
CA SER A 685 -7.12 10.75 3.74
C SER A 685 -6.77 10.35 5.16
N TYR A 686 -7.45 11.00 6.11
CA TYR A 686 -7.42 10.65 7.52
C TYR A 686 -8.79 10.17 7.96
N SER A 687 -8.81 9.02 8.61
CA SER A 687 -10.03 8.41 9.18
C SER A 687 -9.82 8.06 10.64
N THR A 688 -10.89 8.11 11.41
CA THR A 688 -10.89 7.74 12.84
C THR A 688 -11.93 6.66 13.10
N LEU A 689 -11.83 6.03 14.27
CA LEU A 689 -12.74 4.98 14.70
C LEU A 689 -13.72 5.53 15.73
N LEU A 690 -15.02 5.29 15.52
CA LEU A 690 -16.10 5.73 16.39
C LEU A 690 -16.79 4.51 17.02
N ASN A 691 -17.28 4.68 18.25
CA ASN A 691 -18.04 3.65 18.98
C ASN A 691 -17.28 2.32 19.17
N ILE A 692 -15.94 2.33 19.08
CA ILE A 692 -15.09 1.13 19.26
C ILE A 692 -14.56 1.05 20.69
N TYR A 693 -14.10 2.15 21.26
CA TYR A 693 -13.33 2.17 22.51
C TYR A 693 -14.18 2.36 23.76
N LYS A 694 -15.35 1.71 23.80
CA LYS A 694 -16.25 1.75 24.96
C LYS A 694 -15.48 1.40 26.24
N ASP A 695 -15.69 2.19 27.29
CA ASP A 695 -15.03 2.08 28.60
C ASP A 695 -13.51 2.32 28.59
N ILE A 696 -12.93 2.79 27.46
CA ILE A 696 -11.51 3.11 27.33
C ILE A 696 -11.32 4.58 26.97
N LEU A 697 -11.95 5.05 25.90
CA LEU A 697 -11.95 6.46 25.48
C LEU A 697 -13.37 7.03 25.56
N ASP A 698 -13.47 8.33 25.76
CA ASP A 698 -14.72 9.05 25.56
C ASP A 698 -14.91 9.32 24.06
N ASP A 699 -15.95 8.73 23.47
CA ASP A 699 -16.25 8.90 22.04
C ASP A 699 -16.58 10.37 21.72
N GLU A 700 -17.12 11.11 22.70
CA GLU A 700 -17.41 12.54 22.53
C GLU A 700 -16.13 13.37 22.38
N ASP A 701 -15.04 12.98 23.05
CA ASP A 701 -13.74 13.64 22.85
C ASP A 701 -13.22 13.44 21.41
N ILE A 702 -13.40 12.25 20.84
CA ILE A 702 -13.02 11.95 19.45
C ILE A 702 -13.91 12.75 18.49
N ARG A 703 -15.23 12.76 18.71
CA ARG A 703 -16.19 13.48 17.88
C ARG A 703 -15.93 14.98 17.89
N ARG A 704 -15.77 15.60 19.07
CA ARG A 704 -15.44 17.03 19.19
C ARG A 704 -14.07 17.38 18.64
N GLY A 705 -13.11 16.47 18.73
CA GLY A 705 -11.75 16.71 18.25
C GLY A 705 -11.53 16.50 16.76
N LEU A 706 -12.31 15.63 16.11
CA LEU A 706 -12.06 15.24 14.71
C LEU A 706 -13.27 15.39 13.79
N ILE A 707 -14.49 15.26 14.29
CA ILE A 707 -15.69 15.14 13.47
C ILE A 707 -16.50 16.43 13.45
N TYR A 708 -16.99 16.86 14.62
CA TYR A 708 -17.85 18.03 14.77
C TYR A 708 -17.10 19.32 14.46
N LYS A 709 -17.79 20.26 13.82
CA LYS A 709 -17.24 21.60 13.54
C LYS A 709 -17.03 22.33 14.88
N GLY A 710 -15.85 22.91 15.07
CA GLY A 710 -15.51 23.70 16.25
C GLY A 710 -14.00 23.87 16.44
N ASP A 711 -13.62 24.81 17.31
CA ASP A 711 -12.23 25.27 17.49
C ASP A 711 -11.24 24.14 17.81
N LEU A 712 -11.65 23.11 18.57
CA LEU A 712 -10.77 21.99 18.92
C LEU A 712 -10.39 21.17 17.67
N LYS A 713 -11.36 20.95 16.77
CA LYS A 713 -11.11 20.28 15.50
C LYS A 713 -10.18 21.13 14.65
N ASP A 714 -10.44 22.42 14.56
CA ASP A 714 -9.62 23.33 13.75
C ASP A 714 -8.16 23.39 14.24
N ASP A 715 -7.94 23.44 15.57
CA ASP A 715 -6.61 23.33 16.18
C ASP A 715 -5.87 22.04 15.76
N ILE A 716 -6.54 20.88 15.87
CA ILE A 716 -5.94 19.58 15.53
C ILE A 716 -5.66 19.47 14.02
N LEU A 717 -6.58 19.92 13.17
CA LEU A 717 -6.40 19.89 11.72
C LEU A 717 -5.31 20.86 11.26
N GLN A 718 -5.19 22.02 11.89
CA GLN A 718 -4.09 22.95 11.64
C GLN A 718 -2.75 22.32 12.02
N TYR A 719 -2.67 21.64 13.16
CA TYR A 719 -1.49 20.90 13.59
C TYR A 719 -1.11 19.77 12.62
N LEU A 720 -2.06 18.97 12.14
CA LEU A 720 -1.81 17.98 11.10
C LEU A 720 -1.30 18.64 9.81
N THR A 721 -1.92 19.75 9.38
CA THR A 721 -1.50 20.50 8.18
C THR A 721 -0.05 21.02 8.30
N LEU A 722 0.29 21.62 9.44
CA LEU A 722 1.64 22.13 9.70
C LEU A 722 2.66 21.01 9.77
N PHE A 723 2.29 19.83 10.26
CA PHE A 723 3.17 18.66 10.20
C PHE A 723 3.53 18.30 8.75
N HIS A 724 2.57 18.26 7.84
CA HIS A 724 2.84 18.04 6.42
C HIS A 724 3.75 19.12 5.81
N PHE A 725 3.51 20.39 6.14
CA PHE A 725 4.39 21.48 5.69
C PHE A 725 5.79 21.36 6.30
N SER A 726 5.93 20.87 7.53
CA SER A 726 7.24 20.73 8.20
C SER A 726 8.18 19.72 7.55
N ARG A 727 7.64 18.78 6.75
CA ARG A 727 8.38 17.70 6.08
C ARG A 727 8.77 18.00 4.63
N TYR A 728 8.55 19.22 4.14
CA TYR A 728 8.83 19.62 2.77
C TYR A 728 10.26 19.27 2.29
N GLU A 729 10.42 19.06 0.97
CA GLU A 729 11.68 18.58 0.39
C GLU A 729 12.31 19.53 -0.65
N LYS A 730 11.56 20.55 -1.10
CA LYS A 730 12.04 21.52 -2.08
C LYS A 730 12.59 22.76 -1.40
N ALA A 731 13.73 23.25 -1.89
CA ALA A 731 14.35 24.47 -1.37
C ALA A 731 13.65 25.76 -1.79
N LYS A 732 12.86 25.71 -2.88
CA LYS A 732 12.07 26.83 -3.41
C LYS A 732 10.64 26.36 -3.65
N GLU A 733 9.68 27.27 -3.56
CA GLU A 733 8.25 26.99 -3.74
C GLU A 733 7.81 25.84 -2.80
N ILE A 734 7.95 26.11 -1.51
CA ILE A 734 7.61 25.15 -0.46
C ILE A 734 6.13 24.83 -0.57
N ASN A 735 5.85 23.55 -0.74
CA ASN A 735 4.51 23.00 -0.75
C ASN A 735 4.40 21.93 0.31
N LEU A 736 3.16 21.63 0.69
CA LEU A 736 2.83 20.48 1.51
C LEU A 736 3.48 19.20 0.96
N LYS A 737 4.24 18.50 1.80
CA LYS A 737 4.61 17.11 1.49
C LYS A 737 3.36 16.26 1.64
N LEU A 738 2.93 15.64 0.53
CA LEU A 738 1.69 14.89 0.51
C LEU A 738 1.73 13.72 1.50
N ASP A 739 2.75 12.87 1.44
CA ASP A 739 2.93 11.75 2.37
C ASP A 739 4.09 12.04 3.35
N PRO A 740 3.83 12.57 4.56
CA PRO A 740 4.87 12.87 5.53
C PRO A 740 5.38 11.61 6.25
N TYR A 741 4.72 10.47 6.06
CA TYR A 741 4.97 9.20 6.75
C TYR A 741 5.92 8.27 5.99
N GLU A 742 6.24 8.58 4.73
CA GLU A 742 7.01 7.70 3.83
C GLU A 742 8.36 7.20 4.39
N ASN A 743 8.94 7.92 5.35
CA ASN A 743 10.18 7.53 6.02
C ASN A 743 9.98 6.32 6.95
N LEU A 744 8.78 6.18 7.55
CA LEU A 744 8.44 5.15 8.52
C LEU A 744 7.49 4.09 7.92
N ILE A 745 6.62 4.49 7.01
CA ILE A 745 5.56 3.65 6.45
C ILE A 745 5.64 3.62 4.92
N GLY A 746 5.68 2.42 4.34
CA GLY A 746 5.75 2.19 2.89
C GLY A 746 6.95 1.36 2.46
N GLU A 747 7.02 0.99 1.17
CA GLU A 747 8.09 0.11 0.65
C GLU A 747 9.48 0.74 0.73
N ASN A 748 9.54 2.07 0.62
CA ASN A 748 10.79 2.83 0.67
C ASN A 748 11.14 3.35 2.08
N SER A 749 10.33 3.00 3.08
CA SER A 749 10.55 3.38 4.48
C SER A 749 11.77 2.66 5.09
N VAL A 750 12.17 3.08 6.28
CA VAL A 750 13.21 2.39 7.05
C VAL A 750 12.87 0.91 7.27
N GLY A 751 11.62 0.59 7.62
CA GLY A 751 11.16 -0.78 7.81
C GLY A 751 11.08 -1.59 6.51
N GLY A 752 10.80 -0.95 5.38
CA GLY A 752 10.79 -1.60 4.06
C GLY A 752 12.20 -1.92 3.55
N ARG A 753 13.16 -1.01 3.79
CA ARG A 753 14.51 -1.10 3.24
C ARG A 753 15.52 -1.81 4.15
N CYS A 754 15.23 -2.01 5.43
CA CYS A 754 16.17 -2.64 6.38
C CYS A 754 16.38 -4.15 6.14
N LEU A 755 15.67 -4.75 5.18
CA LEU A 755 15.71 -6.17 4.86
C LEU A 755 16.75 -6.49 3.77
N PHE A 756 17.53 -7.55 3.98
CA PHE A 756 18.40 -8.12 2.94
C PHE A 756 18.55 -9.64 3.10
N ASN A 757 18.90 -10.34 2.01
CA ASN A 757 19.05 -11.79 2.02
C ASN A 757 20.05 -12.28 3.08
N HIS A 758 19.65 -13.29 3.86
CA HIS A 758 20.50 -14.02 4.79
C HIS A 758 21.62 -14.80 4.05
N MET A 759 22.65 -15.27 4.77
CA MET A 759 23.81 -15.99 4.20
C MET A 759 23.45 -17.12 3.22
N ARG A 760 22.34 -17.83 3.46
CA ARG A 760 21.87 -18.98 2.66
C ARG A 760 20.84 -18.59 1.58
N GLY A 761 20.49 -17.30 1.45
CA GLY A 761 19.53 -16.78 0.47
C GLY A 761 18.06 -17.14 0.68
N LYS A 762 17.73 -18.06 1.60
CA LYS A 762 16.37 -18.58 1.83
C LYS A 762 15.51 -17.78 2.82
N GLY A 763 16.01 -16.64 3.31
CA GLY A 763 15.30 -15.79 4.27
C GLY A 763 15.85 -14.36 4.24
N GLU A 764 15.08 -13.42 4.76
CA GLU A 764 15.47 -12.02 4.89
C GLU A 764 15.97 -11.77 6.32
N PHE A 765 16.99 -10.92 6.45
CA PHE A 765 17.55 -10.44 7.70
C PHE A 765 17.15 -8.99 7.92
N ASN A 766 16.61 -8.68 9.10
CA ASN A 766 16.18 -7.34 9.46
C ASN A 766 17.27 -6.57 10.23
N SER A 767 17.96 -5.67 9.54
CA SER A 767 19.06 -4.89 10.13
C SER A 767 18.62 -3.87 11.18
N LEU A 768 17.41 -3.33 11.10
CA LEU A 768 16.88 -2.43 12.12
C LEU A 768 16.60 -3.21 13.42
N ALA A 769 15.96 -4.37 13.32
CA ALA A 769 15.71 -5.25 14.46
C ALA A 769 17.01 -5.66 15.15
N PHE A 770 18.01 -6.06 14.37
CA PHE A 770 19.34 -6.41 14.88
C PHE A 770 20.02 -5.24 15.60
N LEU A 771 20.11 -4.07 14.97
CA LEU A 771 20.76 -2.91 15.59
C LEU A 771 19.97 -2.33 16.77
N THR A 772 18.65 -2.58 16.84
CA THR A 772 17.83 -2.30 18.02
C THR A 772 18.26 -3.12 19.23
N GLU A 773 18.58 -4.42 19.04
CA GLU A 773 19.16 -5.25 20.11
C GLU A 773 20.56 -4.79 20.48
N VAL A 774 21.41 -4.50 19.49
CA VAL A 774 22.76 -3.95 19.75
C VAL A 774 22.67 -2.69 20.60
N ARG A 775 21.75 -1.77 20.28
CA ARG A 775 21.50 -0.57 21.08
C ARG A 775 21.16 -0.92 22.53
N LYS A 776 20.23 -1.86 22.76
CA LYS A 776 19.84 -2.26 24.13
C LYS A 776 21.05 -2.76 24.92
N VAL A 777 21.87 -3.62 24.32
CA VAL A 777 23.10 -4.14 24.95
C VAL A 777 24.08 -3.01 25.28
N LEU A 778 24.28 -2.07 24.36
CA LEU A 778 25.20 -0.93 24.57
C LEU A 778 24.70 0.07 25.62
N ASN A 779 23.38 0.10 25.87
CA ASN A 779 22.74 1.02 26.83
C ASN A 779 22.40 0.35 28.18
N ALA A 780 22.64 -0.95 28.34
CA ALA A 780 22.32 -1.71 29.56
C ALA A 780 23.33 -1.49 30.72
N GLU A 781 23.97 -0.32 30.78
CA GLU A 781 24.87 0.09 31.87
C GLU A 781 24.15 0.92 32.93
#